data_AF-A0A7X8IIP9-F1
#
_entry.id   AF-A0A7X8IIP9-F1
#
_cell.length_a   1.000
_cell.length_b   1.000
_cell.length_c   1.000
_cell.angle_alpha   90.00
_cell.angle_beta   90.00
_cell.angle_gamma   90.00
#
_symmetry.space_group_name_H-M   'P 1'
#
loop_
_entity.id
_entity.type
_entity.pdbx_description
1 polymer ?
#
loop_
_entity_poly.entity_id
_entity_poly.type
_entity_poly.pdbx_seq_one_letter_code
_entity_poly.pdbx_strand_id
1 'polypeptide(L)'
;MRKLLFFILLISLPGFVSTENLAELYKRADNFRVRYDSLYKNKILAVNPIPASNDFWYLIETSGGTEFFLVKTEQGQAGPAFDQERLATELKNSFGKDKIEPFALPFRNISYNKNMDTLFFSLDNERYQCSLSDYQITKRGRENTRSVSNEYWGRFNRADGTGRVSSPDKAYEAYISEGNLWVHHINSNTKKQLSFDGTTADYYSSEIFWSPDSKKIVCCKFRPGGERKLLLIASSPGDQLQPKTETYDYAKPGDALPIRRPVLFHVEEEQSYAFEFPGIEQQYSLGRIRWNEASTAFTFHFNRRGHRQYTIYEGNTEGTLKTLIDERSNTFIYYNAIYDYRMKNSDEILWISERDGWRHTYLYDTSGNVKKQITSGEWVVKSVVHVDEEKRELIIKACGRDKKEDPYLEKYYRVHIDTRKITALTPENGNHQVKFNDDYTYMSDICSRVDAAPVLVIRSAVDGKICYKPELQPDISSMLAAGWTPPEVFSSKGRDGKTDIWGIIIRPSHFDPDKEYPVIEYIYAGPHDSHVPKSFGINHWGNELAELGFIVVRIDGMGTFNRSKAFHDVCWKNLKDAGFPDRIAWIRAAAKKYPQMNIEKVGIYGSSAGGQNAMGALLFHPDFYKVAVSSCGCHDNRMDKIWWNEQWMGYPIGKEYEASSNVVNAHLLQGQLMLILGELDNNVDPSSTLQVVNELIKHDKEFEFVMLPNERHTIGGKYGERKRRDFFMQHLKGVTIPNWNEKETP
;
A
#
# COMPACT_ATOMS: atom_id res chain seq x y z
N MET A 1 82.60 8.22 12.36
CA MET A 1 81.51 7.39 12.91
C MET A 1 80.19 8.14 12.80
N ARG A 2 79.38 7.85 11.77
CA ARG A 2 78.02 8.41 11.59
C ARG A 2 77.07 7.21 11.52
N LYS A 3 76.14 7.12 12.48
CA LYS A 3 75.06 6.11 12.49
C LYS A 3 73.92 6.63 11.63
N LEU A 4 73.55 5.87 10.60
CA LEU A 4 72.38 6.10 9.75
C LEU A 4 71.15 5.46 10.43
N LEU A 5 70.10 6.25 10.68
CA LEU A 5 68.77 5.74 11.02
C LEU A 5 68.05 5.32 9.72
N PHE A 6 67.53 4.09 9.69
CA PHE A 6 66.60 3.63 8.67
C PHE A 6 65.16 3.86 9.16
N PHE A 7 64.41 4.72 8.47
CA PHE A 7 62.97 4.88 8.61
C PHE A 7 62.29 3.88 7.65
N ILE A 8 61.46 2.97 8.17
CA ILE A 8 60.61 2.09 7.35
C ILE A 8 59.27 2.80 7.16
N LEU A 9 59.01 3.24 5.93
CA LEU A 9 57.74 3.81 5.50
C LEU A 9 56.84 2.67 5.00
N LEU A 10 55.79 2.32 5.76
CA LEU A 10 54.73 1.43 5.29
C LEU A 10 53.79 2.24 4.38
N ILE A 11 53.93 2.04 3.07
CA ILE A 11 53.00 2.58 2.06
C ILE A 11 51.85 1.59 1.93
N SER A 12 50.66 1.97 2.39
CA SER A 12 49.40 1.28 2.09
C SER A 12 49.00 1.61 0.65
N LEU A 13 49.09 0.64 -0.26
CA LEU A 13 48.57 0.76 -1.62
C LEU A 13 47.03 0.65 -1.62
N PRO A 14 46.29 1.58 -2.24
CA PRO A 14 44.87 1.36 -2.53
C PRO A 14 44.74 0.25 -3.58
N GLY A 15 43.91 -0.74 -3.30
CA GLY A 15 43.62 -1.82 -4.25
C GLY A 15 42.97 -1.25 -5.51
N PHE A 16 43.70 -1.21 -6.62
CA PHE A 16 43.14 -0.94 -7.93
C PHE A 16 42.24 -2.10 -8.34
N VAL A 17 40.93 -1.89 -8.26
CA VAL A 17 39.99 -2.69 -9.07
C VAL A 17 40.23 -2.25 -10.52
N SER A 18 40.62 -3.18 -11.41
CA SER A 18 40.83 -2.85 -12.83
C SER A 18 39.52 -2.31 -13.44
N THR A 19 39.62 -1.35 -14.37
CA THR A 19 38.47 -0.74 -15.05
C THR A 19 37.63 -1.75 -15.83
N GLU A 20 38.25 -2.82 -16.35
CA GLU A 20 37.57 -3.97 -16.96
C GLU A 20 36.62 -4.70 -15.98
N ASN A 21 36.88 -4.62 -14.67
CA ASN A 21 36.07 -5.29 -13.64
C ASN A 21 34.82 -4.45 -13.25
N LEU A 22 34.91 -3.12 -13.23
CA LEU A 22 33.79 -2.26 -12.81
C LEU A 22 32.66 -2.23 -13.85
N ALA A 23 33.04 -2.21 -15.12
CA ALA A 23 32.18 -2.40 -16.28
C ALA A 23 31.26 -3.61 -16.17
N GLU A 24 31.87 -4.77 -15.94
CA GLU A 24 31.19 -6.04 -15.84
C GLU A 24 30.29 -6.11 -14.60
N LEU A 25 30.69 -5.49 -13.48
CA LEU A 25 29.86 -5.39 -12.28
C LEU A 25 28.58 -4.60 -12.54
N TYR A 26 28.66 -3.45 -13.19
CA TYR A 26 27.48 -2.64 -13.53
C TYR A 26 26.58 -3.35 -14.53
N LYS A 27 27.16 -3.93 -15.58
CA LYS A 27 26.42 -4.75 -16.56
C LYS A 27 25.75 -5.95 -15.89
N ARG A 28 26.40 -6.58 -14.90
CA ARG A 28 25.82 -7.67 -14.11
C ARG A 28 24.64 -7.19 -13.27
N ALA A 29 24.79 -6.07 -12.58
CA ALA A 29 23.73 -5.45 -11.78
C ALA A 29 22.51 -5.07 -12.65
N ASP A 30 22.73 -4.40 -13.79
CA ASP A 30 21.67 -3.99 -14.72
C ASP A 30 20.91 -5.18 -15.32
N ASN A 31 21.62 -6.28 -15.59
CA ASN A 31 21.02 -7.46 -16.18
C ASN A 31 20.55 -8.49 -15.14
N PHE A 32 20.63 -8.20 -13.83
CA PHE A 32 20.31 -9.17 -12.76
C PHE A 32 18.93 -9.79 -12.97
N ARG A 33 17.90 -8.96 -13.13
CA ARG A 33 16.53 -9.45 -13.31
C ARG A 33 16.39 -10.24 -14.62
N VAL A 34 16.89 -9.71 -15.72
CA VAL A 34 16.78 -10.32 -17.06
C VAL A 34 17.46 -11.70 -17.08
N ARG A 35 18.59 -11.85 -16.41
CA ARG A 35 19.35 -13.11 -16.33
C ARG A 35 18.55 -14.26 -15.73
N TYR A 36 17.73 -13.97 -14.71
CA TYR A 36 17.03 -15.00 -13.96
C TYR A 36 15.56 -15.16 -14.36
N ASP A 37 14.94 -14.12 -14.95
CA ASP A 37 13.53 -14.16 -15.34
C ASP A 37 13.24 -15.25 -16.38
N SER A 38 14.10 -15.44 -17.38
CA SER A 38 13.95 -16.50 -18.38
C SER A 38 14.17 -17.91 -17.82
N LEU A 39 14.80 -18.03 -16.66
CA LEU A 39 15.10 -19.31 -16.00
C LEU A 39 14.04 -19.71 -14.98
N TYR A 40 13.14 -18.80 -14.64
CA TYR A 40 11.97 -19.08 -13.79
C TYR A 40 10.88 -19.72 -14.65
N LYS A 41 10.71 -21.04 -14.52
CA LYS A 41 9.76 -21.81 -15.32
C LYS A 41 8.39 -21.84 -14.67
N ASN A 42 7.36 -22.01 -15.49
CA ASN A 42 5.98 -22.22 -15.06
C ASN A 42 5.46 -21.07 -14.18
N LYS A 43 5.76 -19.82 -14.55
CA LYS A 43 5.37 -18.65 -13.75
C LYS A 43 3.85 -18.52 -13.72
N ILE A 44 3.27 -18.37 -12.54
CA ILE A 44 1.84 -18.04 -12.43
C ILE A 44 1.66 -16.57 -12.81
N LEU A 45 0.96 -16.33 -13.93
CA LEU A 45 0.67 -14.98 -14.41
C LEU A 45 -0.70 -14.48 -13.91
N ALA A 46 -1.66 -15.38 -13.75
CA ALA A 46 -2.96 -15.09 -13.18
C ALA A 46 -3.63 -16.36 -12.62
N VAL A 47 -4.50 -16.18 -11.63
CA VAL A 47 -5.51 -17.16 -11.21
C VAL A 47 -6.74 -16.37 -10.80
N ASN A 48 -7.93 -16.78 -11.22
CA ASN A 48 -9.18 -16.10 -10.88
C ASN A 48 -10.34 -17.10 -10.77
N PRO A 49 -11.31 -16.84 -9.87
CA PRO A 49 -12.57 -17.58 -9.86
C PRO A 49 -13.38 -17.29 -11.13
N ILE A 50 -14.25 -18.22 -11.49
CA ILE A 50 -15.25 -18.01 -12.54
C ILE A 50 -16.53 -17.46 -11.89
N PRO A 51 -17.08 -16.33 -12.38
CA PRO A 51 -18.30 -15.77 -11.82
C PRO A 51 -19.45 -16.78 -11.79
N ALA A 52 -20.18 -16.81 -10.68
CA ALA A 52 -21.29 -17.72 -10.41
C ALA A 52 -20.96 -19.22 -10.57
N SER A 53 -19.71 -19.61 -10.31
CA SER A 53 -19.24 -21.00 -10.39
C SER A 53 -18.29 -21.35 -9.23
N ASN A 54 -18.08 -22.65 -9.01
CA ASN A 54 -17.07 -23.20 -8.10
C ASN A 54 -15.70 -23.36 -8.78
N ASP A 55 -15.63 -23.12 -10.09
CA ASP A 55 -14.46 -23.34 -10.92
C ASP A 55 -13.53 -22.12 -10.96
N PHE A 56 -12.28 -22.37 -11.33
CA PHE A 56 -11.24 -21.35 -11.46
C PHE A 56 -10.57 -21.48 -12.83
N TRP A 57 -9.96 -20.39 -13.29
CA TRP A 57 -8.97 -20.47 -14.35
C TRP A 57 -7.63 -19.92 -13.88
N TYR A 58 -6.55 -20.42 -14.45
CA TYR A 58 -5.21 -19.88 -14.23
C TYR A 58 -4.44 -19.77 -15.54
N LEU A 59 -3.48 -18.86 -15.55
CA LEU A 59 -2.57 -18.61 -16.66
C LEU A 59 -1.14 -18.84 -16.19
N ILE A 60 -0.41 -19.68 -16.91
CA ILE A 60 0.96 -20.03 -16.61
C ILE A 60 1.88 -19.74 -17.79
N GLU A 61 3.10 -19.29 -17.53
CA GLU A 61 4.15 -19.10 -18.53
C GLU A 61 5.05 -20.35 -18.57
N THR A 62 4.89 -21.16 -19.62
CA THR A 62 5.70 -22.35 -19.90
C THR A 62 6.82 -22.04 -20.91
N SER A 63 7.66 -23.02 -21.22
CA SER A 63 8.66 -22.87 -22.28
C SER A 63 8.04 -22.70 -23.68
N GLY A 64 6.77 -23.10 -23.87
CA GLY A 64 6.03 -22.93 -25.12
C GLY A 64 5.31 -21.59 -25.25
N GLY A 65 5.26 -20.79 -24.18
CA GLY A 65 4.53 -19.53 -24.11
C GLY A 65 3.52 -19.53 -22.96
N THR A 66 2.45 -18.76 -23.08
CA THR A 66 1.41 -18.65 -22.05
C THR A 66 0.25 -19.60 -22.32
N GLU A 67 -0.14 -20.37 -21.31
CA GLU A 67 -1.19 -21.38 -21.38
C GLU A 67 -2.29 -21.10 -20.35
N PHE A 68 -3.55 -21.12 -20.80
CA PHE A 68 -4.74 -20.96 -19.97
C PHE A 68 -5.33 -22.32 -19.61
N PHE A 69 -5.56 -22.53 -18.32
CA PHE A 69 -6.18 -23.74 -17.78
C PHE A 69 -7.48 -23.42 -17.07
N LEU A 70 -8.47 -24.30 -17.24
CA LEU A 70 -9.74 -24.29 -16.52
C LEU A 70 -9.74 -25.45 -15.52
N VAL A 71 -9.91 -25.11 -14.25
CA VAL A 71 -10.02 -26.07 -13.14
C VAL A 71 -11.49 -26.34 -12.87
N LYS A 72 -11.87 -27.62 -12.96
CA LYS A 72 -13.14 -28.16 -12.49
C LYS A 72 -12.99 -28.59 -11.04
N THR A 73 -13.30 -27.67 -10.12
CA THR A 73 -12.87 -27.78 -8.71
C THR A 73 -13.41 -29.02 -8.02
N GLU A 74 -14.70 -29.34 -8.22
CA GLU A 74 -15.35 -30.50 -7.60
C GLU A 74 -14.88 -31.83 -8.20
N GLN A 75 -14.39 -31.81 -9.44
CA GLN A 75 -13.82 -32.98 -10.12
C GLN A 75 -12.34 -33.17 -9.77
N GLY A 76 -11.69 -32.15 -9.20
CA GLY A 76 -10.25 -32.17 -8.91
C GLY A 76 -9.40 -32.30 -10.18
N GLN A 77 -9.85 -31.73 -11.29
CA GLN A 77 -9.21 -31.86 -12.60
C GLN A 77 -9.07 -30.49 -13.27
N ALA A 78 -8.09 -30.36 -14.16
CA ALA A 78 -7.96 -29.21 -15.03
C ALA A 78 -7.62 -29.64 -16.46
N GLY A 79 -8.00 -28.81 -17.42
CA GLY A 79 -7.63 -28.95 -18.82
C GLY A 79 -7.45 -27.58 -19.46
N PRO A 80 -7.19 -27.51 -20.77
CA PRO A 80 -7.15 -26.24 -21.50
C PRO A 80 -8.43 -25.45 -21.27
N ALA A 81 -8.29 -24.15 -20.98
CA ALA A 81 -9.45 -23.30 -20.71
C ALA A 81 -10.33 -23.09 -21.95
N PHE A 82 -9.70 -23.13 -23.12
CA PHE A 82 -10.27 -23.10 -24.46
C PHE A 82 -9.19 -23.57 -25.45
N ASP A 83 -9.56 -23.76 -26.71
CA ASP A 83 -8.63 -24.06 -27.80
C ASP A 83 -7.91 -22.77 -28.24
N GLN A 84 -6.70 -22.59 -27.72
CA GLN A 84 -5.87 -21.41 -28.00
C GLN A 84 -5.44 -21.31 -29.46
N GLU A 85 -5.24 -22.44 -30.15
CA GLU A 85 -4.84 -22.46 -31.56
C GLU A 85 -5.98 -21.99 -32.45
N ARG A 86 -7.19 -22.51 -32.19
CA ARG A 86 -8.39 -22.09 -32.89
C ARG A 86 -8.72 -20.63 -32.62
N LEU A 87 -8.65 -20.17 -31.36
CA LEU A 87 -8.88 -18.76 -31.04
C LEU A 87 -7.85 -17.84 -31.72
N ALA A 88 -6.57 -18.19 -31.71
CA ALA A 88 -5.55 -17.39 -32.38
C ALA A 88 -5.80 -17.31 -33.89
N THR A 89 -6.20 -18.42 -34.53
CA THR A 89 -6.57 -18.44 -35.94
C THR A 89 -7.75 -17.50 -36.23
N GLU A 90 -8.81 -17.57 -35.44
CA GLU A 90 -9.97 -16.69 -35.61
C GLU A 90 -9.65 -15.21 -35.32
N LEU A 91 -8.74 -14.94 -34.38
CA LEU A 91 -8.23 -13.60 -34.15
C LEU A 91 -7.41 -13.08 -35.34
N LYS A 92 -6.54 -13.90 -35.96
CA LYS A 92 -5.82 -13.54 -37.18
C LYS A 92 -6.81 -13.19 -38.30
N ASN A 93 -7.81 -14.04 -38.51
CA ASN A 93 -8.85 -13.85 -39.53
C ASN A 93 -9.70 -12.59 -39.29
N SER A 94 -10.11 -12.36 -38.04
CA SER A 94 -11.03 -11.27 -37.69
C SER A 94 -10.36 -9.89 -37.66
N PHE A 95 -9.05 -9.82 -37.37
CA PHE A 95 -8.34 -8.55 -37.15
C PHE A 95 -7.21 -8.29 -38.15
N GLY A 96 -6.90 -9.22 -39.07
CA GLY A 96 -5.81 -9.04 -40.04
C GLY A 96 -4.44 -8.84 -39.40
N LYS A 97 -4.24 -9.39 -38.19
CA LYS A 97 -3.00 -9.28 -37.43
C LYS A 97 -2.18 -10.56 -37.57
N ASP A 98 -1.22 -10.58 -38.50
CA ASP A 98 -0.39 -11.76 -38.79
C ASP A 98 0.46 -12.27 -37.61
N LYS A 99 0.56 -11.51 -36.51
CA LYS A 99 1.45 -11.75 -35.36
C LYS A 99 0.79 -12.36 -34.11
N ILE A 100 -0.44 -12.88 -34.19
CA ILE A 100 -1.12 -13.47 -33.02
C ILE A 100 -0.77 -14.94 -32.88
N GLU A 101 0.16 -15.29 -32.00
CA GLU A 101 0.51 -16.71 -31.79
C GLU A 101 -0.36 -17.36 -30.70
N PRO A 102 -0.72 -18.66 -30.82
CA PRO A 102 -1.60 -19.36 -29.86
C PRO A 102 -1.15 -19.27 -28.40
N PHE A 103 0.15 -19.34 -28.16
CA PHE A 103 0.75 -19.28 -26.83
C PHE A 103 1.40 -17.92 -26.54
N ALA A 104 1.02 -16.88 -27.29
CA ALA A 104 1.40 -15.49 -27.03
C ALA A 104 0.21 -14.55 -27.29
N LEU A 105 -0.96 -14.93 -26.78
CA LEU A 105 -2.18 -14.16 -26.97
C LEU A 105 -2.03 -12.74 -26.39
N PRO A 106 -2.56 -11.70 -27.08
CA PRO A 106 -2.42 -10.30 -26.69
C PRO A 106 -3.27 -9.88 -25.47
N PHE A 107 -3.69 -10.84 -24.65
CA PHE A 107 -4.44 -10.62 -23.42
C PHE A 107 -4.06 -11.68 -22.39
N ARG A 108 -4.19 -11.33 -21.11
CA ARG A 108 -3.90 -12.22 -19.97
C ARG A 108 -5.09 -12.47 -19.06
N ASN A 109 -6.16 -11.70 -19.25
CA ASN A 109 -7.35 -11.78 -18.44
C ASN A 109 -8.52 -12.28 -19.28
N ILE A 110 -9.24 -13.26 -18.74
CA ILE A 110 -10.44 -13.82 -19.34
C ILE A 110 -11.55 -13.87 -18.30
N SER A 111 -12.79 -13.91 -18.78
CA SER A 111 -13.95 -14.31 -17.97
C SER A 111 -14.90 -15.13 -18.82
N TYR A 112 -15.79 -15.88 -18.16
CA TYR A 112 -16.80 -16.69 -18.83
C TYR A 112 -18.19 -16.14 -18.55
N ASN A 113 -19.15 -16.49 -19.40
CA ASN A 113 -20.56 -16.42 -19.01
C ASN A 113 -20.89 -17.57 -18.04
N LYS A 114 -22.10 -17.56 -17.48
CA LYS A 114 -22.55 -18.55 -16.50
C LYS A 114 -22.47 -20.00 -17.01
N ASN A 115 -22.73 -20.22 -18.30
CA ASN A 115 -22.71 -21.56 -18.90
C ASN A 115 -21.30 -22.02 -19.29
N MET A 116 -20.30 -21.13 -19.20
CA MET A 116 -18.94 -21.35 -19.69
C MET A 116 -18.85 -21.73 -21.17
N ASP A 117 -19.85 -21.35 -21.97
CA ASP A 117 -19.87 -21.54 -23.42
C ASP A 117 -19.37 -20.30 -24.19
N THR A 118 -19.18 -19.18 -23.50
CA THR A 118 -18.75 -17.90 -24.06
C THR A 118 -17.60 -17.32 -23.26
N LEU A 119 -16.49 -17.03 -23.94
CA LEU A 119 -15.29 -16.39 -23.40
C LEU A 119 -15.35 -14.88 -23.62
N PHE A 120 -14.99 -14.08 -22.63
CA PHE A 120 -14.81 -12.63 -22.75
C PHE A 120 -13.36 -12.24 -22.48
N PHE A 121 -12.84 -11.34 -23.31
CA PHE A 121 -11.49 -10.79 -23.20
C PHE A 121 -11.44 -9.38 -23.79
N SER A 122 -10.36 -8.65 -23.52
CA SER A 122 -10.13 -7.31 -24.06
C SER A 122 -8.88 -7.25 -24.93
N LEU A 123 -8.96 -6.56 -26.07
CA LEU A 123 -7.82 -6.20 -26.92
C LEU A 123 -7.83 -4.70 -27.18
N ASP A 124 -6.70 -4.01 -27.02
CA ASP A 124 -6.59 -2.57 -27.33
C ASP A 124 -7.71 -1.70 -26.68
N ASN A 125 -8.11 -2.04 -25.45
CA ASN A 125 -9.24 -1.45 -24.69
C ASN A 125 -10.64 -1.68 -25.29
N GLU A 126 -10.81 -2.66 -26.17
CA GLU A 126 -12.09 -3.09 -26.69
C GLU A 126 -12.46 -4.47 -26.15
N ARG A 127 -13.74 -4.66 -25.78
CA ARG A 127 -14.25 -5.93 -25.25
C ARG A 127 -14.78 -6.79 -26.38
N TYR A 128 -14.36 -8.04 -26.36
CA TYR A 128 -14.81 -9.08 -27.27
C TYR A 128 -15.46 -10.20 -26.47
N GLN A 129 -16.39 -10.88 -27.13
CA GLN A 129 -16.87 -12.18 -26.71
C GLN A 129 -16.57 -13.19 -27.82
N CYS A 130 -16.29 -14.43 -27.43
CA CYS A 130 -16.08 -15.54 -28.34
C CYS A 130 -16.96 -16.71 -27.90
N SER A 131 -17.80 -17.20 -28.81
CA SER A 131 -18.56 -18.43 -28.60
C SER A 131 -17.62 -19.63 -28.72
N LEU A 132 -17.55 -20.51 -27.72
CA LEU A 132 -16.59 -21.62 -27.68
C LEU A 132 -17.00 -22.83 -28.52
N SER A 133 -18.22 -22.85 -29.08
CA SER A 133 -18.69 -23.92 -29.97
C SER A 133 -18.16 -23.75 -31.40
N ASP A 134 -18.18 -22.52 -31.90
CA ASP A 134 -17.83 -22.17 -33.28
C ASP A 134 -16.65 -21.18 -33.38
N TYR A 135 -16.21 -20.60 -32.26
CA TYR A 135 -15.17 -19.58 -32.14
C TYR A 135 -15.51 -18.25 -32.83
N GLN A 136 -16.80 -17.95 -33.00
CA GLN A 136 -17.21 -16.64 -33.52
C GLN A 136 -16.92 -15.51 -32.54
N ILE A 137 -16.13 -14.55 -32.99
CA ILE A 137 -15.71 -13.39 -32.21
C ILE A 137 -16.62 -12.20 -32.54
N THR A 138 -17.24 -11.63 -31.51
CA THR A 138 -18.09 -10.44 -31.66
C THR A 138 -17.65 -9.33 -30.71
N LYS A 139 -17.58 -8.11 -31.22
CA LYS A 139 -17.25 -6.92 -30.45
C LYS A 139 -18.46 -6.50 -29.61
N ARG A 140 -18.27 -6.34 -28.30
CA ARG A 140 -19.31 -5.91 -27.35
C ARG A 140 -19.27 -4.41 -27.02
N GLY A 141 -18.27 -3.70 -27.54
CA GLY A 141 -18.06 -2.27 -27.29
C GLY A 141 -16.66 -2.02 -26.73
N ARG A 142 -16.42 -0.80 -26.28
CA ARG A 142 -15.18 -0.47 -25.56
C ARG A 142 -15.24 -1.04 -24.16
N GLU A 143 -14.09 -1.45 -23.65
CA GLU A 143 -13.96 -1.63 -22.22
C GLU A 143 -14.32 -0.30 -21.57
N ASN A 144 -15.40 -0.27 -20.78
CA ASN A 144 -15.45 0.66 -19.66
C ASN A 144 -14.29 0.21 -18.77
N THR A 145 -13.08 0.65 -19.11
CA THR A 145 -12.13 0.97 -18.08
C THR A 145 -12.97 1.93 -17.25
N ARG A 146 -13.46 1.45 -16.09
CA ARG A 146 -13.49 2.37 -14.97
C ARG A 146 -12.09 2.91 -15.03
N SER A 147 -11.92 4.15 -15.52
CA SER A 147 -10.69 4.85 -15.26
C SER A 147 -10.54 4.61 -13.77
N VAL A 148 -9.53 3.82 -13.39
CA VAL A 148 -9.03 3.92 -12.02
C VAL A 148 -8.78 5.40 -11.99
N SER A 149 -9.67 6.14 -11.32
CA SER A 149 -9.78 7.56 -11.56
C SER A 149 -8.38 8.07 -11.28
N ASN A 150 -7.66 8.50 -12.32
CA ASN A 150 -6.37 9.18 -12.17
C ASN A 150 -6.61 10.57 -11.53
N GLU A 151 -7.79 10.76 -10.93
CA GLU A 151 -8.09 11.82 -10.01
C GLU A 151 -7.05 11.80 -8.91
N TYR A 152 -6.40 12.94 -8.83
CA TYR A 152 -5.42 13.24 -7.84
C TYR A 152 -5.99 13.04 -6.42
N TRP A 153 -5.28 12.25 -5.61
CA TRP A 153 -5.75 11.76 -4.29
C TRP A 153 -6.09 12.87 -3.29
N GLY A 154 -5.47 14.06 -3.43
CA GLY A 154 -5.64 15.18 -2.50
C GLY A 154 -6.78 16.13 -2.85
N ARG A 155 -7.57 15.84 -3.90
CA ARG A 155 -8.67 16.71 -4.34
C ARG A 155 -9.67 16.95 -3.19
N PHE A 156 -9.97 18.21 -2.91
CA PHE A 156 -10.98 18.55 -1.91
C PHE A 156 -12.38 18.27 -2.44
N ASN A 157 -13.16 17.51 -1.68
CA ASN A 157 -14.59 17.43 -1.92
C ASN A 157 -15.27 18.66 -1.30
N ARG A 158 -15.64 19.61 -2.16
CA ARG A 158 -16.38 20.82 -1.79
C ARG A 158 -17.85 20.54 -1.49
N ALA A 159 -18.38 19.40 -1.95
CA ALA A 159 -19.77 19.00 -1.72
C ALA A 159 -20.79 20.09 -2.13
N ASP A 160 -20.47 20.84 -3.19
CA ASP A 160 -21.24 21.93 -3.79
C ASP A 160 -21.73 21.56 -5.22
N GLY A 161 -21.82 20.26 -5.50
CA GLY A 161 -22.24 19.75 -6.80
C GLY A 161 -23.67 20.15 -7.15
N THR A 162 -23.92 20.35 -8.45
CA THR A 162 -25.24 20.75 -8.98
C THR A 162 -26.14 19.56 -9.35
N GLY A 163 -25.69 18.35 -9.02
CA GLY A 163 -26.42 17.11 -9.31
C GLY A 163 -27.74 17.02 -8.55
N ARG A 164 -28.71 16.33 -9.15
CA ARG A 164 -29.98 15.96 -8.52
C ARG A 164 -29.94 14.51 -8.07
N VAL A 165 -30.52 14.21 -6.91
CA VAL A 165 -30.61 12.87 -6.35
C VAL A 165 -32.08 12.44 -6.32
N SER A 166 -32.44 11.48 -7.16
CA SER A 166 -33.80 10.92 -7.18
C SER A 166 -34.11 10.14 -5.90
N SER A 167 -35.33 10.26 -5.41
CA SER A 167 -35.86 9.40 -4.35
C SER A 167 -35.96 7.94 -4.82
N PRO A 168 -35.93 6.95 -3.91
CA PRO A 168 -36.10 5.53 -4.27
C PRO A 168 -37.35 5.22 -5.08
N ASP A 169 -38.48 5.87 -4.78
CA ASP A 169 -39.75 5.74 -5.51
C ASP A 169 -39.80 6.55 -6.83
N LYS A 170 -38.77 7.38 -7.08
CA LYS A 170 -38.65 8.29 -8.23
C LYS A 170 -39.74 9.36 -8.30
N ALA A 171 -40.47 9.62 -7.22
CA ALA A 171 -41.46 10.70 -7.17
C ALA A 171 -40.81 12.09 -7.00
N TYR A 172 -39.63 12.14 -6.36
CA TYR A 172 -38.93 13.38 -6.05
C TYR A 172 -37.49 13.39 -6.58
N GLU A 173 -36.98 14.58 -6.82
CA GLU A 173 -35.55 14.88 -6.97
C GLU A 173 -35.12 15.89 -5.92
N ALA A 174 -34.12 15.54 -5.10
CA ALA A 174 -33.50 16.47 -4.16
C ALA A 174 -32.24 17.09 -4.76
N TYR A 175 -31.99 18.37 -4.48
CA TYR A 175 -30.81 19.08 -4.97
C TYR A 175 -30.48 20.29 -4.09
N ILE A 176 -29.26 20.81 -4.24
CA ILE A 176 -28.83 22.03 -3.58
C ILE A 176 -28.98 23.21 -4.53
N SER A 177 -29.60 24.29 -4.07
CA SER A 177 -29.72 25.56 -4.80
C SER A 177 -29.61 26.71 -3.82
N GLU A 178 -28.79 27.70 -4.16
CA GLU A 178 -28.50 28.86 -3.31
C GLU A 178 -28.04 28.44 -1.89
N GLY A 179 -27.23 27.38 -1.82
CA GLY A 179 -26.71 26.82 -0.57
C GLY A 179 -27.74 26.07 0.28
N ASN A 180 -28.97 25.87 -0.20
CA ASN A 180 -30.06 25.24 0.54
C ASN A 180 -30.56 23.95 -0.12
N LEU A 181 -31.16 23.06 0.67
CA LEU A 181 -31.78 21.83 0.20
C LEU A 181 -33.18 22.11 -0.38
N TRP A 182 -33.41 21.61 -1.58
CA TRP A 182 -34.68 21.66 -2.29
C TRP A 182 -35.11 20.26 -2.70
N VAL A 183 -36.42 20.08 -2.84
CA VAL A 183 -37.04 18.91 -3.48
C VAL A 183 -37.95 19.35 -4.60
N HIS A 184 -37.97 18.57 -5.69
CA HIS A 184 -38.82 18.74 -6.84
C HIS A 184 -39.66 17.49 -7.04
N HIS A 185 -40.98 17.61 -6.91
CA HIS A 185 -41.89 16.50 -7.20
C HIS A 185 -42.14 16.43 -8.72
N ILE A 186 -41.78 15.29 -9.32
CA ILE A 186 -41.63 15.16 -10.78
C ILE A 186 -42.98 15.30 -11.48
N ASN A 187 -44.04 14.67 -10.96
CA ASN A 187 -45.33 14.60 -11.66
C ASN A 187 -46.13 15.92 -11.56
N SER A 188 -46.10 16.59 -10.41
CA SER A 188 -46.79 17.88 -10.22
C SER A 188 -45.95 19.08 -10.66
N ASN A 189 -44.66 18.87 -10.95
CA ASN A 189 -43.68 19.92 -11.24
C ASN A 189 -43.57 20.99 -10.12
N THR A 190 -43.86 20.61 -8.87
CA THR A 190 -43.80 21.50 -7.71
C THR A 190 -42.44 21.42 -7.03
N LYS A 191 -41.88 22.58 -6.69
CA LYS A 191 -40.60 22.69 -5.98
C LYS A 191 -40.85 23.17 -4.55
N LYS A 192 -40.20 22.55 -3.57
CA LYS A 192 -40.27 22.91 -2.15
C LYS A 192 -38.86 23.08 -1.61
N GLN A 193 -38.62 24.17 -0.91
CA GLN A 193 -37.38 24.42 -0.18
C GLN A 193 -37.50 23.78 1.21
N LEU A 194 -36.49 23.02 1.63
CA LEU A 194 -36.48 22.32 2.92
C LEU A 194 -35.54 22.97 3.96
N SER A 195 -34.58 23.78 3.52
CA SER A 195 -33.69 24.57 4.40
C SER A 195 -33.61 26.01 3.95
N PHE A 196 -33.31 26.94 4.87
CA PHE A 196 -33.40 28.39 4.59
C PHE A 196 -32.17 29.20 5.05
N ASP A 197 -31.20 28.56 5.69
CA ASP A 197 -30.07 29.21 6.38
C ASP A 197 -28.70 28.87 5.77
N GLY A 198 -28.69 28.39 4.52
CA GLY A 198 -27.49 28.19 3.71
C GLY A 198 -26.88 29.50 3.21
N THR A 199 -25.55 29.56 3.17
CA THR A 199 -24.74 30.68 2.70
C THR A 199 -23.53 30.17 1.90
N THR A 200 -22.81 31.04 1.19
CA THR A 200 -21.59 30.63 0.46
C THR A 200 -20.46 30.11 1.36
N ALA A 201 -20.44 30.51 2.63
CA ALA A 201 -19.46 30.07 3.63
C ALA A 201 -19.94 28.88 4.46
N ASP A 202 -21.24 28.59 4.45
CA ASP A 202 -21.86 27.54 5.24
C ASP A 202 -23.18 27.09 4.58
N TYR A 203 -23.13 26.05 3.75
CA TYR A 203 -24.23 25.59 2.88
C TYR A 203 -24.58 24.13 3.11
N TYR A 204 -25.70 23.67 2.56
CA TYR A 204 -26.05 22.26 2.56
C TYR A 204 -25.29 21.47 1.49
N SER A 205 -24.76 20.32 1.89
CA SER A 205 -23.96 19.44 1.06
C SER A 205 -24.78 18.79 -0.07
N SER A 206 -24.20 18.73 -1.27
CA SER A 206 -24.76 17.99 -2.41
C SER A 206 -24.75 16.46 -2.22
N GLU A 207 -24.17 15.95 -1.14
CA GLU A 207 -24.29 14.55 -0.72
C GLU A 207 -25.60 14.37 0.05
N ILE A 208 -26.64 13.94 -0.68
CA ILE A 208 -28.01 13.82 -0.20
C ILE A 208 -28.37 12.34 -0.05
N PHE A 209 -28.87 11.95 1.13
CA PHE A 209 -29.20 10.57 1.46
C PHE A 209 -30.70 10.42 1.73
N TRP A 210 -31.45 9.91 0.76
CA TRP A 210 -32.87 9.56 0.93
C TRP A 210 -33.05 8.35 1.84
N SER A 211 -34.07 8.39 2.68
CA SER A 211 -34.57 7.20 3.37
C SER A 211 -35.16 6.21 2.35
N PRO A 212 -35.09 4.88 2.62
CA PRO A 212 -35.66 3.87 1.73
C PRO A 212 -37.14 4.08 1.38
N ASP A 213 -37.93 4.61 2.33
CA ASP A 213 -39.35 4.94 2.15
C ASP A 213 -39.62 6.23 1.35
N SER A 214 -38.57 6.93 0.89
CA SER A 214 -38.65 8.20 0.14
C SER A 214 -39.28 9.39 0.89
N LYS A 215 -39.47 9.30 2.22
CA LYS A 215 -40.14 10.37 3.00
C LYS A 215 -39.19 11.34 3.68
N LYS A 216 -37.92 10.97 3.81
CA LYS A 216 -36.95 11.70 4.62
C LYS A 216 -35.61 11.81 3.90
N ILE A 217 -34.87 12.86 4.25
CA ILE A 217 -33.55 13.13 3.71
C ILE A 217 -32.60 13.41 4.86
N VAL A 218 -31.41 12.80 4.83
CA VAL A 218 -30.25 13.29 5.59
C VAL A 218 -29.32 14.03 4.65
N CYS A 219 -28.96 15.24 5.04
CA CYS A 219 -27.97 16.08 4.36
C CYS A 219 -27.13 16.80 5.43
N CYS A 220 -25.86 17.06 5.16
CA CYS A 220 -25.02 17.80 6.10
C CYS A 220 -25.04 19.30 5.79
N LYS A 221 -25.19 20.13 6.82
CA LYS A 221 -24.71 21.52 6.74
C LYS A 221 -23.18 21.50 6.74
N PHE A 222 -22.57 22.18 5.78
CA PHE A 222 -21.19 22.00 5.35
C PHE A 222 -20.48 23.36 5.34
N ARG A 223 -19.43 23.43 6.14
CA ARG A 223 -18.46 24.53 6.10
C ARG A 223 -17.21 24.05 5.36
N PRO A 224 -16.83 24.64 4.22
CA PRO A 224 -15.63 24.23 3.50
C PRO A 224 -14.37 24.48 4.35
N GLY A 225 -13.34 23.68 4.09
CA GLY A 225 -12.00 23.87 4.66
C GLY A 225 -11.20 24.94 3.91
N GLY A 226 -9.91 25.05 4.24
CA GLY A 226 -9.00 25.93 3.51
C GLY A 226 -8.67 25.41 2.10
N GLU A 227 -8.43 26.32 1.15
CA GLU A 227 -8.08 25.98 -0.23
C GLU A 227 -6.56 25.96 -0.46
N ARG A 228 -5.80 25.21 0.36
CA ARG A 228 -4.35 25.15 0.15
C ARG A 228 -4.02 24.50 -1.20
N LYS A 229 -3.19 25.18 -1.99
CA LYS A 229 -2.72 24.70 -3.29
C LYS A 229 -1.22 24.39 -3.25
N LEU A 230 -0.84 23.26 -3.83
CA LEU A 230 0.53 22.97 -4.26
C LEU A 230 0.68 23.44 -5.71
N LEU A 231 1.67 24.30 -5.97
CA LEU A 231 2.03 24.77 -7.30
C LEU A 231 3.34 24.10 -7.72
N LEU A 232 3.31 23.37 -8.83
CA LEU A 232 4.48 22.74 -9.43
C LEU A 232 4.82 23.42 -10.75
N ILE A 233 6.10 23.52 -11.06
CA ILE A 233 6.60 24.09 -12.31
C ILE A 233 7.26 22.96 -13.09
N ALA A 234 6.69 22.60 -14.23
CA ALA A 234 7.33 21.73 -15.21
C ALA A 234 8.32 22.58 -16.01
N SER A 235 9.61 22.49 -15.71
CA SER A 235 10.62 23.30 -16.39
C SER A 235 10.80 22.94 -17.86
N SER A 236 10.61 21.66 -18.20
CA SER A 236 10.97 21.10 -19.51
C SER A 236 9.85 20.23 -20.12
N PRO A 237 8.62 20.74 -20.27
CA PRO A 237 7.48 19.93 -20.71
C PRO A 237 7.71 19.36 -22.11
N GLY A 238 7.23 18.13 -22.36
CA GLY A 238 7.48 17.43 -23.63
C GLY A 238 6.77 18.01 -24.85
N ASP A 239 5.88 18.99 -24.67
CA ASP A 239 5.01 19.52 -25.73
C ASP A 239 5.17 21.02 -26.01
N GLN A 240 6.03 21.74 -25.28
CA GLN A 240 6.37 23.14 -25.58
C GLN A 240 7.73 23.55 -25.01
N LEU A 241 8.28 24.68 -25.48
CA LEU A 241 9.57 25.20 -25.00
C LEU A 241 9.50 25.89 -23.63
N GLN A 242 8.40 26.60 -23.34
CA GLN A 242 8.27 27.41 -22.12
C GLN A 242 7.77 26.55 -20.94
N PRO A 243 8.15 26.84 -19.69
CA PRO A 243 7.64 26.12 -18.52
C PRO A 243 6.11 26.13 -18.41
N LYS A 244 5.56 25.09 -17.77
CA LYS A 244 4.13 24.98 -17.43
C LYS A 244 3.93 24.90 -15.92
N THR A 245 2.78 25.35 -15.45
CA THR A 245 2.38 25.19 -14.05
C THR A 245 1.31 24.13 -13.89
N GLU A 246 1.46 23.29 -12.87
CA GLU A 246 0.41 22.36 -12.40
C GLU A 246 -0.03 22.78 -10.99
N THR A 247 -1.33 22.66 -10.68
CA THR A 247 -1.86 23.04 -9.37
C THR A 247 -2.72 21.92 -8.80
N TYR A 248 -2.48 21.61 -7.53
CA TYR A 248 -3.15 20.54 -6.80
C TYR A 248 -3.69 21.04 -5.46
N ASP A 249 -4.84 20.52 -5.03
CA ASP A 249 -5.28 20.68 -3.64
C ASP A 249 -4.31 19.95 -2.71
N TYR A 250 -3.80 20.58 -1.66
CA TYR A 250 -2.78 19.93 -0.82
C TYR A 250 -2.87 20.43 0.62
N ALA A 251 -3.83 19.89 1.39
CA ALA A 251 -3.90 20.19 2.82
C ALA A 251 -2.67 19.61 3.54
N LYS A 252 -2.07 20.46 4.38
CA LYS A 252 -0.94 20.14 5.26
C LYS A 252 -1.42 20.12 6.71
N PRO A 253 -0.68 19.48 7.63
CA PRO A 253 -1.01 19.53 9.05
C PRO A 253 -1.29 20.95 9.52
N GLY A 254 -2.28 21.09 10.42
CA GLY A 254 -2.71 22.38 10.94
C GLY A 254 -3.67 23.17 10.05
N ASP A 255 -3.80 22.86 8.76
CA ASP A 255 -4.77 23.54 7.89
C ASP A 255 -6.22 23.30 8.35
N ALA A 256 -7.12 24.22 8.02
CA ALA A 256 -8.56 24.06 8.29
C ALA A 256 -9.14 22.96 7.38
N LEU A 257 -9.87 22.01 7.98
CA LEU A 257 -10.58 20.95 7.27
C LEU A 257 -12.08 21.27 7.16
N PRO A 258 -12.79 20.70 6.18
CA PRO A 258 -14.22 20.84 6.08
C PRO A 258 -14.95 20.29 7.31
N ILE A 259 -16.03 20.96 7.72
CA ILE A 259 -16.86 20.56 8.86
C ILE A 259 -18.26 20.21 8.36
N ARG A 260 -18.71 19.00 8.70
CA ARG A 260 -20.06 18.50 8.39
C ARG A 260 -20.90 18.39 9.66
N ARG A 261 -22.14 18.88 9.58
CA ARG A 261 -23.16 18.85 10.62
C ARG A 261 -24.40 18.14 10.07
N PRO A 262 -24.68 16.87 10.45
CA PRO A 262 -25.83 16.13 9.93
C PRO A 262 -27.15 16.82 10.28
N VAL A 263 -28.05 16.91 9.30
CA VAL A 263 -29.43 17.39 9.46
C VAL A 263 -30.38 16.40 8.80
N LEU A 264 -31.42 16.00 9.53
CA LEU A 264 -32.54 15.22 9.03
C LEU A 264 -33.68 16.16 8.61
N PHE A 265 -34.30 15.88 7.47
CA PHE A 265 -35.46 16.58 6.94
C PHE A 265 -36.60 15.59 6.69
N HIS A 266 -37.81 15.93 7.15
CA HIS A 266 -39.04 15.30 6.73
C HIS A 266 -39.62 16.08 5.54
N VAL A 267 -39.81 15.40 4.42
CA VAL A 267 -40.09 16.06 3.12
C VAL A 267 -41.47 16.73 3.12
N GLU A 268 -42.47 16.05 3.69
CA GLU A 268 -43.84 16.55 3.75
C GLU A 268 -44.10 17.44 4.97
N GLU A 269 -43.58 17.05 6.14
CA GLU A 269 -43.98 17.59 7.46
C GLU A 269 -43.34 18.95 7.83
N GLU A 270 -42.57 19.57 6.93
CA GLU A 270 -41.82 20.83 7.18
C GLU A 270 -40.98 20.81 8.46
N GLN A 271 -40.52 19.61 8.84
CA GLN A 271 -39.79 19.38 10.07
C GLN A 271 -38.34 18.99 9.76
N SER A 272 -37.40 19.54 10.52
CA SER A 272 -35.99 19.15 10.45
C SER A 272 -35.35 19.05 11.83
N TYR A 273 -34.30 18.23 11.93
CA TYR A 273 -33.53 18.00 13.14
C TYR A 273 -32.04 18.10 12.84
N ALA A 274 -31.37 19.10 13.42
CA ALA A 274 -29.92 19.19 13.41
C ALA A 274 -29.34 18.38 14.58
N PHE A 275 -28.29 17.60 14.31
CA PHE A 275 -27.67 16.74 15.32
C PHE A 275 -26.40 17.37 15.88
N GLU A 276 -26.42 17.65 17.19
CA GLU A 276 -25.28 18.17 17.94
C GLU A 276 -24.61 17.06 18.77
N PHE A 277 -23.28 17.09 18.87
CA PHE A 277 -22.52 16.16 19.69
C PHE A 277 -21.14 16.74 20.08
N PRO A 278 -20.51 16.24 21.16
CA PRO A 278 -19.25 16.79 21.65
C PRO A 278 -18.14 16.77 20.58
N GLY A 279 -17.53 17.94 20.35
CA GLY A 279 -16.35 18.06 19.50
C GLY A 279 -16.64 18.08 17.98
N ILE A 280 -17.86 18.36 17.54
CA ILE A 280 -18.25 18.46 16.12
C ILE A 280 -17.32 19.35 15.28
N GLU A 281 -16.85 20.46 15.85
CA GLU A 281 -15.88 21.39 15.22
C GLU A 281 -14.43 20.85 15.17
N GLN A 282 -14.16 19.75 15.87
CA GLN A 282 -12.85 19.09 15.95
C GLN A 282 -12.84 17.80 15.12
N GLN A 283 -13.61 17.72 14.05
CA GLN A 283 -13.55 16.58 13.13
C GLN A 283 -12.32 16.65 12.23
N TYR A 284 -11.69 15.50 12.02
CA TYR A 284 -10.89 15.26 10.83
C TYR A 284 -11.81 14.91 9.66
N SER A 285 -12.81 14.07 9.92
CA SER A 285 -13.85 13.74 8.95
C SER A 285 -15.15 13.31 9.64
N LEU A 286 -16.26 13.54 8.94
CA LEU A 286 -17.56 12.96 9.22
C LEU A 286 -18.16 12.45 7.92
N GLY A 287 -18.71 11.23 7.92
CA GLY A 287 -19.28 10.64 6.71
C GLY A 287 -19.85 9.25 6.96
N ARG A 288 -19.90 8.42 5.91
CA ARG A 288 -20.52 7.08 5.93
C ARG A 288 -21.96 7.11 6.46
N ILE A 289 -22.76 8.09 5.99
CA ILE A 289 -24.18 8.17 6.31
C ILE A 289 -24.90 6.96 5.69
N ARG A 290 -25.62 6.19 6.50
CA ARG A 290 -26.36 5.00 6.06
C ARG A 290 -27.71 4.91 6.76
N TRP A 291 -28.79 4.87 6.00
CA TRP A 291 -30.13 4.57 6.51
C TRP A 291 -30.27 3.09 6.86
N ASN A 292 -31.07 2.79 7.87
CA ASN A 292 -31.60 1.43 8.06
C ASN A 292 -32.72 1.15 7.06
N GLU A 293 -32.97 -0.13 6.78
CA GLU A 293 -34.00 -0.55 5.80
C GLU A 293 -35.41 -0.08 6.21
N ALA A 294 -35.67 -0.01 7.52
CA ALA A 294 -36.96 0.44 8.07
C ALA A 294 -37.22 1.94 7.95
N SER A 295 -36.26 2.76 7.49
CA SER A 295 -36.41 4.22 7.37
C SER A 295 -36.70 4.96 8.70
N THR A 296 -36.27 4.39 9.82
CA THR A 296 -36.47 4.93 11.19
C THR A 296 -35.21 5.50 11.82
N ALA A 297 -34.03 5.17 11.29
CA ALA A 297 -32.76 5.68 11.78
C ALA A 297 -31.67 5.67 10.70
N PHE A 298 -30.62 6.44 10.92
CA PHE A 298 -29.42 6.44 10.11
C PHE A 298 -28.17 6.49 10.99
N THR A 299 -27.07 5.91 10.52
CA THR A 299 -25.77 6.00 11.19
C THR A 299 -24.82 6.92 10.45
N PHE A 300 -23.83 7.46 11.16
CA PHE A 300 -22.70 8.16 10.56
C PHE A 300 -21.44 8.01 11.43
N HIS A 301 -20.29 8.17 10.80
CA HIS A 301 -18.98 8.02 11.42
C HIS A 301 -18.37 9.39 11.68
N PHE A 302 -17.75 9.56 12.84
CA PHE A 302 -17.03 10.75 13.26
C PHE A 302 -15.60 10.36 13.66
N ASN A 303 -14.61 10.90 12.93
CA ASN A 303 -13.19 10.77 13.26
C ASN A 303 -12.73 12.10 13.85
N ARG A 304 -12.42 12.12 15.14
CA ARG A 304 -11.93 13.35 15.79
C ARG A 304 -10.51 13.64 15.30
N ARG A 305 -10.22 14.91 15.04
CA ARG A 305 -8.89 15.37 14.62
C ARG A 305 -7.82 15.01 15.65
N GLY A 306 -6.69 14.51 15.16
CA GLY A 306 -5.66 13.86 15.97
C GLY A 306 -5.92 12.38 16.25
N HIS A 307 -7.02 11.80 15.74
CA HIS A 307 -7.28 10.36 15.62
C HIS A 307 -7.24 9.56 16.92
N ARG A 308 -7.55 10.19 18.05
CA ARG A 308 -7.63 9.51 19.35
C ARG A 308 -9.02 9.07 19.75
N GLN A 309 -10.02 9.44 18.94
CA GLN A 309 -11.41 9.08 19.12
C GLN A 309 -12.06 8.84 17.76
N TYR A 310 -12.71 7.70 17.62
CA TYR A 310 -13.52 7.34 16.46
C TYR A 310 -14.88 6.86 16.93
N THR A 311 -15.94 7.54 16.49
CA THR A 311 -17.29 7.32 17.00
C THR A 311 -18.25 6.96 15.85
N ILE A 312 -19.14 6.01 16.08
CA ILE A 312 -20.30 5.75 15.22
C ILE A 312 -21.53 6.19 15.99
N TYR A 313 -22.26 7.15 15.42
CA TYR A 313 -23.53 7.63 15.95
C TYR A 313 -24.71 7.05 15.17
N GLU A 314 -25.87 7.00 15.81
CA GLU A 314 -27.17 6.68 15.21
C GLU A 314 -28.17 7.80 15.55
N GLY A 315 -28.71 8.45 14.52
CA GLY A 315 -29.80 9.42 14.65
C GLY A 315 -31.14 8.78 14.26
N ASN A 316 -32.20 9.03 15.03
CA ASN A 316 -33.55 8.57 14.69
C ASN A 316 -34.41 9.66 14.04
N THR A 317 -35.62 9.30 13.63
CA THR A 317 -36.55 10.18 12.93
C THR A 317 -37.21 11.25 13.80
N GLU A 318 -37.08 11.12 15.11
CA GLU A 318 -37.60 12.03 16.14
C GLU A 318 -36.51 13.00 16.66
N GLY A 319 -35.32 13.02 16.04
CA GLY A 319 -34.25 13.96 16.37
C GLY A 319 -33.37 13.57 17.56
N THR A 320 -33.42 12.32 18.02
CA THR A 320 -32.52 11.81 19.07
C THR A 320 -31.25 11.22 18.47
N LEU A 321 -30.14 11.36 19.20
CA LEU A 321 -28.82 10.86 18.79
C LEU A 321 -28.28 9.89 19.85
N LYS A 322 -27.81 8.73 19.40
CA LYS A 322 -27.20 7.68 20.22
C LYS A 322 -25.78 7.39 19.76
N THR A 323 -24.89 7.07 20.70
CA THR A 323 -23.55 6.55 20.38
C THR A 323 -23.59 5.03 20.31
N LEU A 324 -23.24 4.44 19.17
CA LEU A 324 -23.14 2.99 18.98
C LEU A 324 -21.74 2.47 19.32
N ILE A 325 -20.71 3.14 18.83
CA ILE A 325 -19.30 2.77 19.09
C ILE A 325 -18.55 4.04 19.44
N ASP A 326 -17.76 4.01 20.52
CA ASP A 326 -16.82 5.09 20.90
C ASP A 326 -15.44 4.47 21.14
N GLU A 327 -14.67 4.31 20.07
CA GLU A 327 -13.29 3.82 20.14
C GLU A 327 -12.38 4.96 20.60
N ARG A 328 -11.53 4.68 21.59
CA ARG A 328 -10.58 5.66 22.15
C ARG A 328 -9.19 5.06 22.28
N SER A 329 -8.18 5.89 22.06
CA SER A 329 -6.77 5.52 22.18
C SER A 329 -5.95 6.61 22.88
N ASN A 330 -5.00 6.18 23.70
CA ASN A 330 -4.03 7.09 24.32
C ASN A 330 -3.07 7.70 23.30
N THR A 331 -2.80 7.00 22.20
CA THR A 331 -1.89 7.43 21.14
C THR A 331 -2.68 7.85 19.89
N PHE A 332 -3.08 6.88 19.08
CA PHE A 332 -3.89 7.04 17.87
C PHE A 332 -4.71 5.77 17.60
N ILE A 333 -5.74 5.93 16.77
CA ILE A 333 -6.54 4.90 16.11
C ILE A 333 -6.15 4.97 14.65
N TYR A 334 -5.71 3.86 14.05
CA TYR A 334 -5.38 3.85 12.62
C TYR A 334 -6.67 3.83 11.79
N TYR A 335 -7.19 5.01 11.47
CA TYR A 335 -8.56 5.14 10.96
C TYR A 335 -8.74 4.55 9.55
N ASN A 336 -7.67 4.42 8.76
CA ASN A 336 -7.73 3.75 7.45
C ASN A 336 -7.86 2.21 7.56
N ALA A 337 -7.63 1.66 8.75
CA ALA A 337 -7.74 0.23 9.04
C ALA A 337 -8.96 -0.10 9.92
N ILE A 338 -9.95 0.79 10.05
CA ILE A 338 -11.21 0.46 10.74
C ILE A 338 -12.08 -0.46 9.86
N TYR A 339 -12.87 -1.30 10.52
CA TYR A 339 -13.87 -2.14 9.88
C TYR A 339 -15.13 -2.16 10.74
N ASP A 340 -16.27 -1.86 10.11
CA ASP A 340 -17.60 -1.98 10.68
C ASP A 340 -18.49 -2.81 9.74
N TYR A 341 -19.35 -3.66 10.31
CA TYR A 341 -20.39 -4.36 9.58
C TYR A 341 -21.62 -4.53 10.47
N ARG A 342 -22.72 -3.84 10.13
CA ARG A 342 -24.01 -4.00 10.80
C ARG A 342 -24.72 -5.22 10.21
N MET A 343 -25.03 -6.20 11.05
CA MET A 343 -25.75 -7.40 10.63
C MET A 343 -27.15 -7.03 10.13
N LYS A 344 -27.64 -7.73 9.12
CA LYS A 344 -28.99 -7.59 8.57
C LYS A 344 -30.01 -8.41 9.34
N ASN A 345 -29.60 -9.60 9.80
CA ASN A 345 -30.47 -10.59 10.42
C ASN A 345 -30.48 -10.49 11.95
N SER A 346 -29.79 -9.50 12.54
CA SER A 346 -29.73 -9.31 13.99
C SER A 346 -29.36 -7.88 14.40
N ASP A 347 -29.63 -7.52 15.65
CA ASP A 347 -29.21 -6.26 16.27
C ASP A 347 -27.74 -6.29 16.72
N GLU A 348 -26.84 -6.60 15.80
CA GLU A 348 -25.41 -6.74 16.08
C GLU A 348 -24.54 -5.95 15.10
N ILE A 349 -23.37 -5.50 15.57
CA ILE A 349 -22.36 -4.80 14.76
C ILE A 349 -21.00 -5.45 14.98
N LEU A 350 -20.33 -5.86 13.90
CA LEU A 350 -18.92 -6.25 13.95
C LEU A 350 -18.04 -5.00 13.93
N TRP A 351 -17.01 -5.00 14.76
CA TRP A 351 -16.03 -3.92 14.88
C TRP A 351 -14.62 -4.49 15.02
N ILE A 352 -13.63 -3.88 14.38
CA ILE A 352 -12.22 -4.15 14.66
C ILE A 352 -11.66 -3.09 15.61
N SER A 353 -10.98 -3.53 16.67
CA SER A 353 -10.32 -2.65 17.65
C SER A 353 -8.97 -3.23 18.07
N GLU A 354 -8.07 -2.34 18.51
CA GLU A 354 -6.76 -2.66 19.11
C GLU A 354 -6.75 -2.50 20.64
N ARG A 355 -7.93 -2.41 21.28
CA ARG A 355 -8.10 -2.04 22.70
C ARG A 355 -7.43 -2.99 23.70
N ASP A 356 -7.25 -4.26 23.35
CA ASP A 356 -6.57 -5.26 24.18
C ASP A 356 -5.05 -5.31 23.89
N GLY A 357 -4.55 -4.37 23.08
CA GLY A 357 -3.19 -4.32 22.61
C GLY A 357 -2.95 -5.05 21.29
N TRP A 358 -3.96 -5.71 20.72
CA TRP A 358 -3.89 -6.45 19.46
C TRP A 358 -5.12 -6.19 18.59
N ARG A 359 -4.94 -6.20 17.27
CA ARG A 359 -6.05 -5.95 16.35
C ARG A 359 -6.96 -7.18 16.26
N HIS A 360 -8.16 -7.09 16.83
CA HIS A 360 -9.12 -8.20 16.92
C HIS A 360 -10.55 -7.78 16.56
N THR A 361 -11.41 -8.77 16.28
CA THR A 361 -12.83 -8.56 15.97
C THR A 361 -13.69 -8.66 17.22
N TYR A 362 -14.63 -7.73 17.35
CA TYR A 362 -15.58 -7.58 18.44
C TYR A 362 -17.00 -7.53 17.88
N LEU A 363 -17.93 -8.12 18.61
CA LEU A 363 -19.36 -8.08 18.35
C LEU A 363 -20.01 -7.14 19.35
N TYR A 364 -20.69 -6.13 18.84
CA TYR A 364 -21.46 -5.14 19.59
C TYR A 364 -22.95 -5.42 19.47
N ASP A 365 -23.72 -5.04 20.48
CA ASP A 365 -25.17 -4.83 20.32
C ASP A 365 -25.44 -3.42 19.76
N THR A 366 -26.65 -3.18 19.28
CA THR A 366 -27.10 -1.85 18.86
C THR A 366 -27.31 -0.88 20.02
N SER A 367 -27.11 -1.31 21.27
CA SER A 367 -27.04 -0.45 22.47
C SER A 367 -25.65 0.11 22.73
N GLY A 368 -24.64 -0.35 21.99
CA GLY A 368 -23.26 0.09 22.07
C GLY A 368 -22.42 -0.69 23.08
N ASN A 369 -22.92 -1.80 23.61
CA ASN A 369 -22.16 -2.68 24.48
C ASN A 369 -21.42 -3.74 23.67
N VAL A 370 -20.21 -4.07 24.09
CA VAL A 370 -19.47 -5.22 23.57
C VAL A 370 -20.14 -6.50 24.07
N LYS A 371 -20.81 -7.24 23.17
CA LYS A 371 -21.36 -8.56 23.48
C LYS A 371 -20.25 -9.60 23.59
N LYS A 372 -19.25 -9.53 22.72
CA LYS A 372 -18.22 -10.56 22.59
C LYS A 372 -16.96 -10.05 21.91
N GLN A 373 -15.80 -10.49 22.40
CA GLN A 373 -14.56 -10.49 21.63
C GLN A 373 -14.46 -11.82 20.87
N ILE A 374 -14.54 -11.78 19.54
CA ILE A 374 -14.63 -12.96 18.68
C ILE A 374 -13.24 -13.60 18.51
N THR A 375 -12.21 -12.78 18.28
CA THR A 375 -10.80 -13.22 18.19
C THR A 375 -9.97 -12.60 19.31
N SER A 376 -8.94 -13.32 19.78
CA SER A 376 -8.04 -12.84 20.83
C SER A 376 -6.69 -13.55 20.78
N GLY A 377 -5.68 -12.96 21.42
CA GLY A 377 -4.32 -13.51 21.55
C GLY A 377 -3.24 -12.62 20.93
N GLU A 378 -2.00 -13.08 21.02
CA GLU A 378 -0.80 -12.35 20.58
C GLU A 378 -0.57 -12.39 19.06
N TRP A 379 -1.59 -12.02 18.30
CA TRP A 379 -1.59 -12.02 16.84
C TRP A 379 -2.61 -11.00 16.33
N VAL A 380 -2.54 -10.62 15.05
CA VAL A 380 -3.38 -9.56 14.49
C VAL A 380 -4.35 -10.12 13.45
N VAL A 381 -5.63 -9.76 13.56
CA VAL A 381 -6.54 -9.76 12.41
C VAL A 381 -6.10 -8.61 11.51
N LYS A 382 -5.85 -8.86 10.22
CA LYS A 382 -5.50 -7.85 9.21
C LYS A 382 -6.74 -7.38 8.42
N SER A 383 -7.72 -8.25 8.17
CA SER A 383 -9.02 -7.84 7.61
C SER A 383 -10.09 -8.91 7.82
N VAL A 384 -11.36 -8.49 7.85
CA VAL A 384 -12.49 -9.40 7.62
C VAL A 384 -12.75 -9.45 6.11
N VAL A 385 -12.71 -10.66 5.55
CA VAL A 385 -12.89 -10.93 4.12
C VAL A 385 -14.37 -11.14 3.81
N HIS A 386 -15.06 -11.92 4.64
CA HIS A 386 -16.47 -12.25 4.45
C HIS A 386 -17.17 -12.45 5.80
N VAL A 387 -18.48 -12.15 5.83
CA VAL A 387 -19.39 -12.38 6.94
C VAL A 387 -20.55 -13.22 6.41
N ASP A 388 -20.69 -14.44 6.91
CA ASP A 388 -21.83 -15.32 6.67
C ASP A 388 -22.76 -15.23 7.90
N GLU A 389 -23.81 -14.42 7.79
CA GLU A 389 -24.76 -14.19 8.90
C GLU A 389 -25.59 -15.43 9.22
N GLU A 390 -25.92 -16.25 8.22
CA GLU A 390 -26.74 -17.45 8.40
C GLU A 390 -25.97 -18.53 9.16
N LYS A 391 -24.71 -18.76 8.79
CA LYS A 391 -23.82 -19.70 9.49
C LYS A 391 -23.16 -19.10 10.73
N ARG A 392 -23.29 -17.78 10.94
CA ARG A 392 -22.59 -17.01 11.98
C ARG A 392 -21.07 -17.23 11.94
N GLU A 393 -20.50 -17.11 10.75
CA GLU A 393 -19.07 -17.28 10.49
C GLU A 393 -18.42 -16.06 9.84
N LEU A 394 -17.13 -15.87 10.10
CA LEU A 394 -16.27 -14.90 9.45
C LEU A 394 -15.18 -15.63 8.67
N ILE A 395 -14.79 -15.10 7.52
CA ILE A 395 -13.48 -15.38 6.94
C ILE A 395 -12.60 -14.18 7.24
N ILE A 396 -11.44 -14.41 7.85
CA ILE A 396 -10.47 -13.37 8.20
C ILE A 396 -9.12 -13.63 7.56
N LYS A 397 -8.40 -12.55 7.28
CA LYS A 397 -6.97 -12.55 7.03
C LYS A 397 -6.24 -12.12 8.30
N ALA A 398 -5.21 -12.83 8.72
CA ALA A 398 -4.50 -12.59 9.97
C ALA A 398 -2.99 -12.87 9.83
N CYS A 399 -2.21 -12.30 10.75
CA CYS A 399 -0.76 -12.45 10.82
C CYS A 399 -0.32 -12.83 12.25
N GLY A 400 0.71 -13.67 12.37
CA GLY A 400 1.39 -13.95 13.65
C GLY A 400 0.72 -14.96 14.58
N ARG A 401 -0.33 -15.65 14.14
CA ARG A 401 -1.01 -16.68 14.96
C ARG A 401 -0.13 -17.91 15.21
N ASP A 402 0.72 -18.27 14.25
CA ASP A 402 1.64 -19.40 14.34
C ASP A 402 3.00 -18.95 14.90
N LYS A 403 3.27 -19.25 16.18
CA LYS A 403 4.41 -18.67 16.95
C LYS A 403 5.81 -19.00 16.43
N LYS A 404 5.97 -19.95 15.52
CA LYS A 404 7.28 -20.39 14.98
C LYS A 404 7.54 -19.87 13.57
N GLU A 405 6.74 -18.93 13.10
CA GLU A 405 6.82 -18.38 11.77
C GLU A 405 7.06 -16.87 11.80
N ASP A 406 7.38 -16.29 10.64
CA ASP A 406 7.45 -14.86 10.48
C ASP A 406 6.05 -14.25 10.81
N PRO A 407 5.96 -13.32 11.78
CA PRO A 407 4.69 -12.85 12.29
C PRO A 407 3.92 -11.96 11.33
N TYR A 408 4.49 -11.63 10.16
CA TYR A 408 3.82 -10.86 9.13
C TYR A 408 3.29 -11.72 7.97
N LEU A 409 3.51 -13.04 7.98
CA LEU A 409 2.91 -13.92 6.98
C LEU A 409 1.39 -13.80 7.04
N GLU A 410 0.78 -13.50 5.90
CA GLU A 410 -0.67 -13.39 5.77
C GLU A 410 -1.27 -14.78 5.58
N LYS A 411 -2.15 -15.17 6.51
CA LYS A 411 -2.90 -16.43 6.49
C LYS A 411 -4.39 -16.19 6.62
N TYR A 412 -5.18 -17.13 6.11
CA TYR A 412 -6.63 -17.06 6.08
C TYR A 412 -7.24 -18.08 7.04
N TYR A 413 -8.26 -17.63 7.78
CA TYR A 413 -8.95 -18.44 8.77
C TYR A 413 -10.45 -18.25 8.66
N ARG A 414 -11.19 -19.31 8.92
CA ARG A 414 -12.63 -19.26 9.18
C ARG A 414 -12.86 -19.21 10.69
N VAL A 415 -13.72 -18.31 11.15
CA VAL A 415 -13.99 -18.08 12.57
C VAL A 415 -15.48 -18.11 12.83
N HIS A 416 -15.95 -19.02 13.67
CA HIS A 416 -17.34 -19.02 14.10
C HIS A 416 -17.55 -17.94 15.16
N ILE A 417 -18.54 -17.06 14.98
CA ILE A 417 -18.80 -15.88 15.82
C ILE A 417 -19.13 -16.30 17.26
N ASP A 418 -20.05 -17.25 17.44
CA ASP A 418 -20.50 -17.61 18.80
C ASP A 418 -19.52 -18.50 19.56
N THR A 419 -19.04 -19.57 18.92
CA THR A 419 -18.14 -20.55 19.55
C THR A 419 -16.69 -20.08 19.60
N ARG A 420 -16.32 -19.07 18.79
CA ARG A 420 -14.94 -18.59 18.59
C ARG A 420 -14.00 -19.66 18.04
N LYS A 421 -14.55 -20.75 17.48
CA LYS A 421 -13.74 -21.78 16.82
C LYS A 421 -13.07 -21.18 15.60
N ILE A 422 -11.74 -21.34 15.53
CA ILE A 422 -10.90 -20.88 14.41
C ILE A 422 -10.43 -22.11 13.63
N THR A 423 -10.69 -22.13 12.33
CA THR A 423 -10.22 -23.15 11.38
C THR A 423 -9.23 -22.49 10.43
N ALA A 424 -8.00 -23.03 10.33
CA ALA A 424 -7.03 -22.55 9.36
C ALA A 424 -7.41 -22.99 7.94
N LEU A 425 -7.51 -22.04 7.01
CA LEU A 425 -7.77 -22.31 5.61
C LEU A 425 -6.48 -22.43 4.80
N THR A 426 -5.42 -21.78 5.28
CA THR A 426 -4.07 -21.79 4.70
C THR A 426 -3.04 -22.11 5.81
N PRO A 427 -2.90 -23.39 6.21
CA PRO A 427 -2.08 -23.77 7.36
C PRO A 427 -0.57 -23.73 7.10
N GLU A 428 -0.13 -23.77 5.85
CA GLU A 428 1.28 -23.89 5.49
C GLU A 428 2.11 -22.68 5.95
N ASN A 429 3.39 -22.90 6.23
CA ASN A 429 4.32 -21.83 6.60
C ASN A 429 4.71 -21.02 5.35
N GLY A 430 3.89 -20.04 5.01
CA GLY A 430 4.15 -19.14 3.90
C GLY A 430 3.21 -17.94 3.92
N ASN A 431 3.47 -17.01 3.02
CA ASN A 431 2.58 -15.89 2.76
C ASN A 431 1.59 -16.30 1.67
N HIS A 432 0.29 -16.16 1.95
CA HIS A 432 -0.77 -16.63 1.08
C HIS A 432 -1.44 -15.48 0.34
N GLN A 433 -1.58 -15.62 -0.98
CA GLN A 433 -2.38 -14.74 -1.82
C GLN A 433 -3.61 -15.50 -2.31
N VAL A 434 -4.77 -15.11 -1.80
CA VAL A 434 -6.01 -15.89 -1.97
C VAL A 434 -7.06 -15.11 -2.75
N LYS A 435 -7.77 -15.79 -3.65
CA LYS A 435 -9.01 -15.30 -4.26
C LYS A 435 -10.13 -16.31 -4.05
N PHE A 436 -11.26 -15.83 -3.54
CA PHE A 436 -12.45 -16.65 -3.29
C PHE A 436 -13.37 -16.64 -4.50
N ASN A 437 -14.13 -17.72 -4.70
CA ASN A 437 -15.31 -17.69 -5.56
C ASN A 437 -16.45 -16.87 -4.92
N ASP A 438 -17.52 -16.62 -5.68
CA ASP A 438 -18.56 -15.65 -5.29
C ASP A 438 -19.30 -15.99 -3.99
N ASP A 439 -19.40 -17.28 -3.64
CA ASP A 439 -20.09 -17.77 -2.45
C ASP A 439 -19.14 -18.16 -1.29
N TYR A 440 -17.83 -17.92 -1.45
CA TYR A 440 -16.80 -18.20 -0.45
C TYR A 440 -16.75 -19.67 0.00
N THR A 441 -17.09 -20.61 -0.88
CA THR A 441 -16.97 -22.06 -0.65
C THR A 441 -15.64 -22.64 -1.13
N TYR A 442 -14.99 -22.02 -2.13
CA TYR A 442 -13.68 -22.39 -2.65
C TYR A 442 -12.76 -21.18 -2.80
N MET A 443 -11.46 -21.44 -2.89
CA MET A 443 -10.47 -20.40 -3.08
C MET A 443 -9.23 -20.89 -3.83
N SER A 444 -8.64 -20.03 -4.65
CA SER A 444 -7.26 -20.21 -5.09
C SER A 444 -6.30 -19.72 -4.01
N ASP A 445 -5.16 -20.37 -3.88
CA ASP A 445 -4.11 -20.01 -2.93
C ASP A 445 -2.75 -20.10 -3.61
N ILE A 446 -2.05 -18.97 -3.68
CA ILE A 446 -0.64 -18.92 -4.04
C ILE A 446 0.15 -18.71 -2.75
N CYS A 447 0.77 -19.78 -2.27
CA CYS A 447 1.62 -19.78 -1.07
C CYS A 447 3.09 -19.63 -1.49
N SER A 448 3.80 -18.66 -0.92
CA SER A 448 5.25 -18.51 -1.14
C SER A 448 5.95 -17.89 0.06
N ARG A 449 7.28 -17.93 0.07
CA ARG A 449 8.10 -17.08 0.93
C ARG A 449 9.14 -16.36 0.08
N VAL A 450 9.78 -15.31 0.60
CA VAL A 450 10.93 -14.70 -0.08
C VAL A 450 12.02 -15.72 -0.44
N ASP A 451 12.14 -16.78 0.35
CA ASP A 451 13.14 -17.84 0.21
C ASP A 451 12.59 -19.15 -0.39
N ALA A 452 11.33 -19.18 -0.85
CA ALA A 452 10.69 -20.39 -1.37
C ALA A 452 9.77 -20.09 -2.56
N ALA A 453 9.90 -20.88 -3.63
CA ALA A 453 9.10 -20.75 -4.85
C ALA A 453 7.58 -20.80 -4.54
N PRO A 454 6.74 -20.11 -5.33
CA PRO A 454 5.30 -20.16 -5.15
C PRO A 454 4.73 -21.54 -5.44
N VAL A 455 3.69 -21.91 -4.69
CA VAL A 455 2.87 -23.09 -4.93
C VAL A 455 1.44 -22.63 -5.13
N LEU A 456 0.85 -22.98 -6.27
CA LEU A 456 -0.57 -22.75 -6.57
C LEU A 456 -1.40 -23.99 -6.22
N VAL A 457 -2.48 -23.79 -5.49
CA VAL A 457 -3.52 -24.80 -5.25
C VAL A 457 -4.91 -24.18 -5.29
N ILE A 458 -5.93 -25.00 -5.51
CA ILE A 458 -7.34 -24.68 -5.24
C ILE A 458 -7.77 -25.43 -3.98
N ARG A 459 -8.44 -24.74 -3.07
CA ARG A 459 -8.87 -25.25 -1.76
C ARG A 459 -10.35 -25.07 -1.53
N SER A 460 -10.89 -25.94 -0.70
CA SER A 460 -12.14 -25.71 0.04
C SER A 460 -11.92 -24.55 1.00
N ALA A 461 -12.74 -23.51 0.90
CA ALA A 461 -12.75 -22.42 1.87
C ALA A 461 -13.54 -22.80 3.14
N VAL A 462 -14.17 -23.99 3.18
CA VAL A 462 -14.89 -24.52 4.35
C VAL A 462 -13.92 -25.05 5.41
N ASP A 463 -12.93 -25.82 4.99
CA ASP A 463 -12.00 -26.52 5.88
C ASP A 463 -10.51 -26.43 5.48
N GLY A 464 -10.19 -25.71 4.40
CA GLY A 464 -8.81 -25.50 3.93
C GLY A 464 -8.20 -26.65 3.14
N LYS A 465 -8.96 -27.74 2.89
CA LYS A 465 -8.46 -28.90 2.14
C LYS A 465 -8.14 -28.51 0.70
N ILE A 466 -7.02 -29.03 0.20
CA ILE A 466 -6.64 -28.90 -1.21
C ILE A 466 -7.58 -29.78 -2.04
N CYS A 467 -8.33 -29.15 -2.94
CA CYS A 467 -9.21 -29.81 -3.90
C CYS A 467 -8.46 -30.14 -5.20
N TYR A 468 -7.54 -29.26 -5.59
CA TYR A 468 -6.73 -29.43 -6.79
C TYR A 468 -5.36 -28.78 -6.65
N LYS A 469 -4.34 -29.42 -7.22
CA LYS A 469 -2.99 -28.88 -7.36
C LYS A 469 -2.56 -29.05 -8.82
N PRO A 470 -2.31 -27.96 -9.58
CA PRO A 470 -1.75 -28.04 -10.92
C PRO A 470 -0.48 -28.89 -10.98
N GLU A 471 -0.34 -29.68 -12.05
CA GLU A 471 0.87 -30.46 -12.31
C GLU A 471 2.07 -29.54 -12.60
N LEU A 472 1.83 -28.52 -13.43
CA LEU A 472 2.81 -27.46 -13.69
C LEU A 472 2.81 -26.47 -12.52
N GLN A 473 3.83 -26.60 -11.68
CA GLN A 473 4.12 -25.66 -10.60
C GLN A 473 5.29 -24.76 -10.99
N PRO A 474 5.33 -23.53 -10.47
CA PRO A 474 6.51 -22.67 -10.51
C PRO A 474 7.80 -23.42 -10.15
N ASP A 475 8.82 -23.31 -11.01
CA ASP A 475 10.10 -24.00 -10.83
C ASP A 475 11.27 -23.03 -10.97
N ILE A 476 12.06 -22.94 -9.91
CA ILE A 476 13.24 -22.05 -9.79
C ILE A 476 14.56 -22.83 -9.88
N SER A 477 14.54 -24.13 -10.18
CA SER A 477 15.73 -24.99 -10.18
C SER A 477 16.79 -24.50 -11.16
N SER A 478 16.38 -24.04 -12.35
CA SER A 478 17.30 -23.47 -13.34
C SER A 478 17.88 -22.11 -12.90
N MET A 479 17.14 -21.31 -12.13
CA MET A 479 17.67 -20.07 -11.55
C MET A 479 18.74 -20.36 -10.51
N LEU A 480 18.46 -21.30 -9.59
CA LEU A 480 19.39 -21.73 -8.55
C LEU A 480 20.68 -22.28 -9.17
N ALA A 481 20.56 -23.11 -10.21
CA ALA A 481 21.70 -23.64 -10.96
C ALA A 481 22.53 -22.55 -11.66
N ALA A 482 21.90 -21.44 -12.06
CA ALA A 482 22.56 -20.28 -12.64
C ALA A 482 23.10 -19.28 -11.59
N GLY A 483 23.11 -19.64 -10.31
CA GLY A 483 23.67 -18.86 -9.22
C GLY A 483 22.74 -17.80 -8.62
N TRP A 484 21.43 -17.83 -8.91
CA TRP A 484 20.49 -17.04 -8.12
C TRP A 484 20.45 -17.57 -6.70
N THR A 485 20.53 -16.66 -5.71
CA THR A 485 20.41 -17.02 -4.30
C THR A 485 19.18 -16.37 -3.71
N PRO A 486 18.34 -17.12 -2.97
CA PRO A 486 17.21 -16.54 -2.27
C PRO A 486 17.69 -15.57 -1.18
N PRO A 487 16.97 -14.47 -0.92
CA PRO A 487 17.16 -13.70 0.29
C PRO A 487 17.00 -14.59 1.52
N GLU A 488 17.87 -14.41 2.51
CA GLU A 488 17.75 -15.13 3.77
C GLU A 488 16.83 -14.39 4.72
N VAL A 489 15.80 -15.06 5.24
CA VAL A 489 14.98 -14.52 6.34
C VAL A 489 15.78 -14.58 7.65
N PHE A 490 15.93 -13.45 8.32
CA PHE A 490 16.64 -13.35 9.59
C PHE A 490 15.84 -12.56 10.62
N SER A 491 15.86 -13.05 11.86
CA SER A 491 15.22 -12.37 13.00
C SER A 491 16.14 -12.34 14.21
N SER A 492 16.00 -11.29 14.99
CA SER A 492 16.74 -11.11 16.24
C SER A 492 15.98 -10.17 17.18
N LYS A 493 16.43 -10.09 18.44
CA LYS A 493 15.81 -9.22 19.43
C LYS A 493 16.11 -7.75 19.12
N GLY A 494 15.06 -6.93 19.19
CA GLY A 494 15.15 -5.48 19.04
C GLY A 494 15.68 -4.78 20.29
N ARG A 495 15.40 -3.47 20.38
CA ARG A 495 15.91 -2.56 21.44
C ARG A 495 15.55 -2.99 22.86
N ASP A 496 14.44 -3.73 23.01
CA ASP A 496 13.91 -4.18 24.30
C ASP A 496 14.48 -5.53 24.77
N GLY A 497 15.31 -6.18 23.94
CA GLY A 497 15.85 -7.52 24.20
C GLY A 497 14.81 -8.65 24.20
N LYS A 498 13.54 -8.38 23.83
CA LYS A 498 12.40 -9.30 23.96
C LYS A 498 11.67 -9.52 22.65
N THR A 499 11.41 -8.45 21.91
CA THR A 499 10.61 -8.50 20.68
C THR A 499 11.46 -8.92 19.50
N ASP A 500 10.99 -9.90 18.74
CA ASP A 500 11.64 -10.29 17.47
C ASP A 500 11.35 -9.28 16.37
N ILE A 501 12.45 -8.80 15.78
CA ILE A 501 12.52 -7.91 14.64
C ILE A 501 12.89 -8.77 13.42
N TRP A 502 12.09 -8.66 12.37
CA TRP A 502 12.21 -9.51 11.19
C TRP A 502 12.74 -8.70 10.00
N GLY A 503 13.57 -9.35 9.21
CA GLY A 503 14.18 -8.77 8.03
C GLY A 503 14.68 -9.83 7.07
N ILE A 504 15.27 -9.38 5.98
CA ILE A 504 15.95 -10.23 4.99
C ILE A 504 17.38 -9.75 4.75
N ILE A 505 18.25 -10.70 4.43
CA ILE A 505 19.64 -10.46 4.00
C ILE A 505 19.77 -10.91 2.55
N ILE A 506 20.19 -9.99 1.68
CA ILE A 506 20.47 -10.23 0.27
C ILE A 506 21.99 -10.20 0.09
N ARG A 507 22.54 -11.31 -0.41
CA ARG A 507 23.97 -11.45 -0.70
C ARG A 507 24.23 -11.33 -2.21
N PRO A 508 25.45 -10.97 -2.63
CA PRO A 508 25.85 -11.08 -4.03
C PRO A 508 25.63 -12.51 -4.55
N SER A 509 25.23 -12.68 -5.82
CA SER A 509 25.15 -14.02 -6.45
C SER A 509 26.51 -14.76 -6.48
N HIS A 510 27.59 -14.01 -6.38
CA HIS A 510 28.99 -14.47 -6.37
C HIS A 510 29.62 -14.24 -4.98
N PHE A 511 28.84 -14.45 -3.91
CA PHE A 511 29.27 -14.29 -2.54
C PHE A 511 30.49 -15.18 -2.22
N ASP A 512 31.49 -14.57 -1.59
CA ASP A 512 32.73 -15.20 -1.17
C ASP A 512 32.79 -15.14 0.36
N PRO A 513 32.72 -16.29 1.05
CA PRO A 513 32.68 -16.32 2.51
C PRO A 513 33.97 -15.81 3.16
N ASP A 514 35.07 -15.69 2.41
CA ASP A 514 36.37 -15.20 2.90
C ASP A 514 36.51 -13.67 2.74
N LYS A 515 35.50 -12.99 2.19
CA LYS A 515 35.48 -11.53 2.00
C LYS A 515 34.50 -10.84 2.94
N GLU A 516 34.86 -9.61 3.27
CA GLU A 516 33.97 -8.66 3.93
C GLU A 516 33.27 -7.76 2.92
N TYR A 517 32.00 -7.47 3.19
CA TYR A 517 31.14 -6.65 2.35
C TYR A 517 30.55 -5.50 3.17
N PRO A 518 30.60 -4.24 2.68
CA PRO A 518 29.84 -3.17 3.29
C PRO A 518 28.34 -3.50 3.27
N VAL A 519 27.62 -3.03 4.28
CA VAL A 519 26.18 -3.28 4.44
C VAL A 519 25.40 -2.08 3.92
N ILE A 520 24.35 -2.30 3.13
CA ILE A 520 23.39 -1.27 2.75
C ILE A 520 22.01 -1.66 3.25
N GLU A 521 21.37 -0.78 4.03
CA GLU A 521 19.97 -0.93 4.39
C GLU A 521 19.07 -0.24 3.35
N TYR A 522 18.10 -0.96 2.79
CA TYR A 522 16.94 -0.32 2.17
C TYR A 522 15.87 -0.11 3.23
N ILE A 523 15.59 1.15 3.55
CA ILE A 523 14.63 1.54 4.57
C ILE A 523 13.34 2.07 3.96
N TYR A 524 12.23 1.55 4.47
CA TYR A 524 10.96 2.24 4.47
C TYR A 524 10.30 1.96 5.83
N ALA A 525 10.17 2.99 6.66
CA ALA A 525 9.63 2.87 8.02
C ALA A 525 8.30 3.61 8.19
N GLY A 526 7.54 3.74 7.10
CA GLY A 526 6.22 4.36 7.14
C GLY A 526 5.24 3.56 8.02
N PRO A 527 4.61 4.14 9.05
CA PRO A 527 3.81 3.36 10.01
C PRO A 527 2.49 2.79 9.47
N HIS A 528 2.11 3.07 8.23
CA HIS A 528 0.87 2.59 7.62
C HIS A 528 0.88 1.11 7.25
N ASP A 529 2.05 0.49 7.15
CA ASP A 529 2.21 -0.94 6.84
C ASP A 529 3.55 -1.49 7.39
N SER A 530 3.83 -2.76 7.10
CA SER A 530 5.14 -3.41 7.21
C SER A 530 5.75 -3.62 5.82
N HIS A 531 7.07 -3.52 5.68
CA HIS A 531 7.72 -3.27 4.39
C HIS A 531 8.76 -4.32 3.98
N VAL A 532 9.08 -5.29 4.84
CA VAL A 532 9.91 -6.43 4.44
C VAL A 532 9.06 -7.36 3.57
N PRO A 533 9.50 -7.69 2.34
CA PRO A 533 8.74 -8.55 1.45
C PRO A 533 8.56 -9.94 2.10
N LYS A 534 7.39 -10.55 1.84
CA LYS A 534 7.06 -11.89 2.36
C LYS A 534 6.83 -12.93 1.27
N SER A 535 6.41 -12.50 0.07
CA SER A 535 6.23 -13.40 -1.07
C SER A 535 7.52 -13.54 -1.88
N PHE A 536 7.63 -14.63 -2.64
CA PHE A 536 8.73 -14.86 -3.57
C PHE A 536 8.82 -13.73 -4.61
N GLY A 537 10.04 -13.35 -4.94
CA GLY A 537 10.35 -12.47 -6.06
C GLY A 537 11.77 -12.71 -6.55
N ILE A 538 12.00 -12.51 -7.85
CA ILE A 538 13.37 -12.60 -8.39
C ILE A 538 14.24 -11.48 -7.82
N ASN A 539 13.65 -10.30 -7.62
CA ASN A 539 14.32 -9.09 -7.16
C ASN A 539 13.48 -8.42 -6.06
N HIS A 540 14.14 -7.98 -4.99
CA HIS A 540 13.53 -7.33 -3.82
C HIS A 540 14.06 -5.92 -3.54
N TRP A 541 14.46 -5.18 -4.58
CA TRP A 541 15.01 -3.81 -4.52
C TRP A 541 16.25 -3.74 -3.64
N GLY A 542 17.34 -4.30 -4.17
CA GLY A 542 18.61 -4.44 -3.45
C GLY A 542 19.56 -5.44 -4.10
N ASN A 543 19.05 -6.36 -4.92
CA ASN A 543 19.86 -7.35 -5.62
C ASN A 543 20.90 -6.70 -6.54
N GLU A 544 20.57 -5.60 -7.21
CA GLU A 544 21.51 -4.89 -8.08
C GLU A 544 22.66 -4.26 -7.30
N LEU A 545 22.40 -3.75 -6.09
CA LEU A 545 23.46 -3.30 -5.18
C LEU A 545 24.26 -4.51 -4.67
N ALA A 546 23.61 -5.64 -4.38
CA ALA A 546 24.32 -6.85 -4.00
C ALA A 546 25.29 -7.32 -5.09
N GLU A 547 24.92 -7.20 -6.37
CA GLU A 547 25.81 -7.50 -7.51
C GLU A 547 27.03 -6.57 -7.61
N LEU A 548 26.98 -5.38 -7.01
CA LEU A 548 28.13 -4.48 -6.89
C LEU A 548 29.03 -4.82 -5.69
N GLY A 549 28.76 -5.94 -5.01
CA GLY A 549 29.53 -6.44 -3.88
C GLY A 549 29.21 -5.70 -2.59
N PHE A 550 27.92 -5.57 -2.29
CA PHE A 550 27.36 -5.15 -1.01
C PHE A 550 26.53 -6.30 -0.40
N ILE A 551 26.37 -6.31 0.92
CA ILE A 551 25.27 -7.07 1.55
C ILE A 551 24.12 -6.09 1.77
N VAL A 552 22.94 -6.41 1.25
CA VAL A 552 21.77 -5.54 1.38
C VAL A 552 20.79 -6.12 2.38
N VAL A 553 20.25 -5.28 3.26
CA VAL A 553 19.30 -5.68 4.29
C VAL A 553 18.00 -4.87 4.21
N ARG A 554 16.89 -5.52 4.56
CA ARG A 554 15.57 -4.87 4.75
C ARG A 554 15.00 -5.36 6.06
N ILE A 555 14.52 -4.44 6.89
CA ILE A 555 14.15 -4.74 8.28
C ILE A 555 12.84 -4.02 8.61
N ASP A 556 11.94 -4.64 9.36
CA ASP A 556 10.76 -4.00 9.96
C ASP A 556 11.01 -3.81 11.46
N GLY A 557 11.51 -2.63 11.83
CA GLY A 557 11.68 -2.20 13.22
C GLY A 557 10.36 -1.78 13.88
N MET A 558 10.36 -1.55 15.20
CA MET A 558 9.17 -1.07 15.90
C MET A 558 8.71 0.28 15.32
N GLY A 559 7.39 0.50 15.32
CA GLY A 559 6.74 1.64 14.69
C GLY A 559 6.06 1.30 13.36
N THR A 560 6.36 0.15 12.72
CA THR A 560 5.60 -0.35 11.56
C THR A 560 4.32 -1.07 11.99
N PHE A 561 3.40 -1.30 11.04
CA PHE A 561 2.08 -1.90 11.31
C PHE A 561 2.13 -3.45 11.35
N ASN A 562 0.95 -4.10 11.41
CA ASN A 562 0.76 -5.56 11.39
C ASN A 562 1.39 -6.32 12.58
N ARG A 563 1.69 -5.62 13.67
CA ARG A 563 2.12 -6.18 14.97
C ARG A 563 1.22 -5.64 16.07
N SER A 564 1.58 -5.91 17.33
CA SER A 564 0.83 -5.38 18.47
C SER A 564 0.73 -3.86 18.44
N LYS A 565 -0.27 -3.33 19.13
CA LYS A 565 -0.45 -1.90 19.31
C LYS A 565 0.78 -1.23 19.92
N ALA A 566 1.41 -1.88 20.90
CA ALA A 566 2.65 -1.41 21.52
C ALA A 566 3.83 -1.35 20.54
N PHE A 567 3.92 -2.29 19.60
CA PHE A 567 4.92 -2.27 18.53
C PHE A 567 4.69 -1.07 17.61
N HIS A 568 3.45 -0.82 17.20
CA HIS A 568 3.08 0.28 16.32
C HIS A 568 3.21 1.66 17.02
N ASP A 569 2.92 1.74 18.32
CA ASP A 569 2.91 2.97 19.10
C ASP A 569 4.26 3.69 19.21
N VAL A 570 5.38 3.01 18.92
CA VAL A 570 6.72 3.61 18.89
C VAL A 570 6.80 4.80 17.92
N CYS A 571 6.00 4.81 16.84
CA CYS A 571 5.98 5.91 15.88
C CYS A 571 5.21 7.14 16.35
N TRP A 572 4.36 7.02 17.39
CA TRP A 572 3.46 8.09 17.79
C TRP A 572 4.24 9.30 18.31
N LYS A 573 4.06 10.44 17.64
CA LYS A 573 4.79 11.70 17.87
C LYS A 573 6.31 11.55 17.80
N ASN A 574 6.80 10.54 17.06
CA ASN A 574 8.21 10.17 17.06
C ASN A 574 8.66 9.52 15.74
N LEU A 575 8.21 10.05 14.60
CA LEU A 575 8.54 9.47 13.29
C LEU A 575 10.05 9.42 12.98
N LYS A 576 10.87 10.24 13.63
CA LYS A 576 12.33 10.17 13.52
C LYS A 576 12.96 8.88 14.04
N ASP A 577 12.27 8.18 14.95
CA ASP A 577 12.76 6.93 15.53
C ASP A 577 12.88 5.86 14.45
N ALA A 578 11.87 5.73 13.60
CA ALA A 578 11.84 4.85 12.44
C ALA A 578 12.24 3.38 12.71
N GLY A 579 12.26 2.94 13.97
CA GLY A 579 12.79 1.63 14.36
C GLY A 579 14.32 1.54 14.37
N PHE A 580 15.07 2.65 14.29
CA PHE A 580 16.54 2.63 14.18
C PHE A 580 17.24 1.86 15.30
N PRO A 581 16.89 2.02 16.60
CA PRO A 581 17.47 1.20 17.65
C PRO A 581 17.28 -0.31 17.41
N ASP A 582 16.13 -0.72 16.87
CA ASP A 582 15.85 -2.12 16.53
C ASP A 582 16.65 -2.59 15.32
N ARG A 583 16.72 -1.77 14.27
CA ARG A 583 17.44 -2.04 13.02
C ARG A 583 18.95 -2.17 13.27
N ILE A 584 19.52 -1.27 14.06
CA ILE A 584 20.93 -1.30 14.47
C ILE A 584 21.21 -2.56 15.29
N ALA A 585 20.36 -2.89 16.28
CA ALA A 585 20.51 -4.12 17.06
C ALA A 585 20.44 -5.37 16.15
N TRP A 586 19.51 -5.37 15.19
CA TRP A 586 19.35 -6.46 14.24
C TRP A 586 20.57 -6.63 13.34
N ILE A 587 21.13 -5.54 12.78
CA ILE A 587 22.32 -5.60 11.91
C ILE A 587 23.54 -6.07 12.71
N ARG A 588 23.69 -5.61 13.96
CA ARG A 588 24.76 -6.11 14.86
C ARG A 588 24.62 -7.59 15.16
N ALA A 589 23.40 -8.07 15.42
CA ALA A 589 23.13 -9.49 15.63
C ALA A 589 23.41 -10.32 14.36
N ALA A 590 23.02 -9.81 13.19
CA ALA A 590 23.31 -10.43 11.90
C ALA A 590 24.82 -10.52 11.66
N ALA A 591 25.58 -9.44 11.87
CA ALA A 591 27.03 -9.41 11.70
C ALA A 591 27.78 -10.32 12.70
N LYS A 592 27.24 -10.50 13.91
CA LYS A 592 27.77 -11.50 14.85
C LYS A 592 27.63 -12.93 14.32
N LYS A 593 26.55 -13.23 13.59
CA LYS A 593 26.32 -14.53 12.94
C LYS A 593 27.08 -14.64 11.61
N TYR A 594 27.25 -13.54 10.89
CA TYR A 594 27.84 -13.43 9.57
C TYR A 594 28.99 -12.41 9.57
N PRO A 595 30.22 -12.85 9.90
CA PRO A 595 31.39 -11.97 9.98
C PRO A 595 31.71 -11.21 8.68
N GLN A 596 31.20 -11.69 7.54
CA GLN A 596 31.33 -11.03 6.24
C GLN A 596 30.56 -9.70 6.17
N MET A 597 29.63 -9.42 7.08
CA MET A 597 28.94 -8.13 7.15
C MET A 597 29.83 -7.09 7.85
N ASN A 598 30.48 -6.22 7.07
CA ASN A 598 31.30 -5.14 7.61
C ASN A 598 30.41 -3.98 8.06
N ILE A 599 30.13 -3.95 9.37
CA ILE A 599 29.27 -2.94 10.01
C ILE A 599 30.01 -1.64 10.40
N GLU A 600 31.29 -1.51 10.06
CA GLU A 600 31.99 -0.22 10.09
C GLU A 600 31.67 0.63 8.85
N LYS A 601 31.11 -0.01 7.80
CA LYS A 601 30.75 0.59 6.51
C LYS A 601 29.28 0.35 6.20
N VAL A 602 28.39 1.05 6.90
CA VAL A 602 26.94 0.93 6.71
C VAL A 602 26.39 2.11 5.92
N GLY A 603 25.78 1.81 4.77
CA GLY A 603 24.98 2.74 3.99
C GLY A 603 23.49 2.54 4.20
N ILE A 604 22.69 3.52 3.80
CA ILE A 604 21.22 3.44 3.85
C ILE A 604 20.58 4.19 2.69
N TYR A 605 19.49 3.68 2.13
CA TYR A 605 18.70 4.44 1.15
C TYR A 605 17.21 4.16 1.28
N GLY A 606 16.42 5.12 0.82
CA GLY A 606 14.97 5.02 0.85
C GLY A 606 14.30 6.13 0.03
N SER A 607 13.00 5.99 -0.18
CA SER A 607 12.19 6.98 -0.88
C SER A 607 10.94 7.34 -0.08
N SER A 608 10.38 8.55 -0.27
CA SER A 608 9.18 8.98 0.46
C SER A 608 9.44 9.07 1.97
N ALA A 609 8.60 8.45 2.81
CA ALA A 609 8.90 8.23 4.22
C ALA A 609 10.28 7.59 4.43
N GLY A 610 10.67 6.62 3.59
CA GLY A 610 12.01 6.03 3.60
C GLY A 610 13.13 7.02 3.27
N GLY A 611 12.88 8.05 2.46
CA GLY A 611 13.86 9.12 2.18
C GLY A 611 14.08 10.01 3.41
N GLN A 612 12.98 10.39 4.09
CA GLN A 612 13.06 11.05 5.40
C GLN A 612 13.88 10.22 6.39
N ASN A 613 13.62 8.90 6.45
CA ASN A 613 14.36 8.00 7.34
C ASN A 613 15.85 7.90 6.93
N ALA A 614 16.16 7.71 5.65
CA ALA A 614 17.54 7.56 5.17
C ALA A 614 18.42 8.76 5.53
N MET A 615 17.93 10.00 5.32
CA MET A 615 18.67 11.17 5.78
C MET A 615 18.66 11.26 7.33
N GLY A 616 17.53 10.94 7.98
CA GLY A 616 17.42 10.94 9.44
C GLY A 616 18.43 10.01 10.13
N ALA A 617 18.84 8.91 9.47
CA ALA A 617 19.90 8.04 9.93
C ALA A 617 21.24 8.78 10.12
N LEU A 618 21.59 9.69 9.20
CA LEU A 618 22.80 10.50 9.29
C LEU A 618 22.69 11.67 10.28
N LEU A 619 21.47 12.08 10.63
CA LEU A 619 21.23 13.13 11.61
C LEU A 619 21.24 12.59 13.05
N PHE A 620 20.59 11.45 13.26
CA PHE A 620 20.30 10.92 14.60
C PHE A 620 21.10 9.67 14.96
N HIS A 621 21.70 9.00 13.98
CA HIS A 621 22.53 7.79 14.16
C HIS A 621 23.84 7.79 13.33
N PRO A 622 24.59 8.92 13.24
CA PRO A 622 25.79 9.03 12.40
C PRO A 622 26.96 8.12 12.83
N ASP A 623 26.97 7.71 14.11
CA ASP A 623 27.97 6.76 14.62
C ASP A 623 27.84 5.38 13.96
N PHE A 624 26.67 5.03 13.43
CA PHE A 624 26.43 3.77 12.75
C PHE A 624 26.36 3.92 11.23
N TYR A 625 25.51 4.82 10.73
CA TYR A 625 25.34 5.02 9.28
C TYR A 625 26.32 6.06 8.74
N LYS A 626 26.99 5.73 7.63
CA LYS A 626 28.08 6.54 7.05
C LYS A 626 27.70 7.24 5.75
N VAL A 627 26.80 6.62 4.98
CA VAL A 627 26.40 7.09 3.64
C VAL A 627 24.89 6.93 3.49
N ALA A 628 24.20 7.98 3.05
CA ALA A 628 22.76 7.90 2.79
C ALA A 628 22.37 8.46 1.43
N VAL A 629 21.41 7.79 0.78
CA VAL A 629 20.72 8.31 -0.41
C VAL A 629 19.23 8.43 -0.12
N SER A 630 18.74 9.67 -0.09
CA SER A 630 17.34 10.00 0.20
C SER A 630 16.63 10.50 -1.06
N SER A 631 15.63 9.75 -1.52
CA SER A 631 14.81 10.12 -2.69
C SER A 631 13.44 10.66 -2.27
N CYS A 632 13.03 11.81 -2.80
CA CYS A 632 11.70 12.41 -2.60
C CYS A 632 11.20 12.34 -1.14
N GLY A 633 12.04 12.76 -0.20
CA GLY A 633 11.82 12.56 1.24
C GLY A 633 10.85 13.56 1.89
N CYS A 634 10.02 13.08 2.83
CA CYS A 634 9.18 13.93 3.67
C CYS A 634 9.99 14.59 4.80
N HIS A 635 10.92 15.47 4.47
CA HIS A 635 11.90 16.00 5.43
C HIS A 635 11.34 16.90 6.53
N ASP A 636 10.19 17.53 6.33
CA ASP A 636 9.42 18.17 7.40
C ASP A 636 7.95 17.74 7.32
N ASN A 637 7.47 17.04 8.36
CA ASN A 637 6.12 16.51 8.42
C ASN A 637 5.03 17.60 8.34
N ARG A 638 5.36 18.86 8.63
CA ARG A 638 4.44 20.02 8.48
C ARG A 638 4.25 20.41 7.01
N MET A 639 5.14 19.99 6.13
CA MET A 639 5.12 20.32 4.71
C MET A 639 4.43 19.27 3.84
N ASP A 640 4.22 18.07 4.37
CA ASP A 640 3.65 16.92 3.64
C ASP A 640 2.14 16.77 3.92
N LYS A 641 1.49 15.86 3.19
CA LYS A 641 0.05 15.60 3.22
C LYS A 641 -0.50 15.35 4.64
N ILE A 642 -1.59 16.06 4.97
CA ILE A 642 -2.21 16.06 6.31
C ILE A 642 -2.61 14.66 6.80
N TRP A 643 -3.18 13.82 5.93
CA TRP A 643 -3.77 12.53 6.31
C TRP A 643 -2.75 11.55 6.87
N TRP A 644 -1.51 11.65 6.39
CA TRP A 644 -0.41 10.81 6.83
C TRP A 644 0.18 11.41 8.11
N ASN A 645 0.49 12.70 8.10
CA ASN A 645 1.24 13.32 9.18
C ASN A 645 0.43 13.48 10.47
N GLU A 646 -0.83 13.92 10.43
CA GLU A 646 -1.66 14.04 11.66
C GLU A 646 -2.03 12.67 12.27
N GLN A 647 -2.03 11.58 11.49
CA GLN A 647 -2.30 10.22 11.98
C GLN A 647 -1.30 9.76 13.05
N TRP A 648 -0.02 10.04 12.88
CA TRP A 648 1.02 9.59 13.81
C TRP A 648 1.70 10.72 14.58
N MET A 649 1.75 11.95 14.06
CA MET A 649 2.30 13.11 14.78
C MET A 649 1.26 13.88 15.58
N GLY A 650 -0.04 13.59 15.38
CA GLY A 650 -1.15 14.15 16.13
C GLY A 650 -1.56 15.56 15.72
N TYR A 651 -2.57 16.09 16.41
CA TYR A 651 -3.08 17.45 16.26
C TYR A 651 -3.50 17.99 17.65
N PRO A 652 -3.31 19.29 17.95
CA PRO A 652 -2.64 20.32 17.14
C PRO A 652 -1.14 20.06 16.94
N ILE A 653 -0.52 20.77 16.00
CA ILE A 653 0.93 20.70 15.76
C ILE A 653 1.68 21.08 17.04
N GLY A 654 2.62 20.23 17.45
CA GLY A 654 3.48 20.43 18.61
C GLY A 654 4.97 20.27 18.31
N LYS A 655 5.79 20.38 19.36
CA LYS A 655 7.27 20.28 19.32
C LYS A 655 7.80 18.99 18.69
N GLU A 656 7.01 17.92 18.72
CA GLU A 656 7.31 16.63 18.11
C GLU A 656 7.57 16.73 16.61
N TYR A 657 6.88 17.64 15.90
CA TYR A 657 7.07 17.87 14.47
C TYR A 657 8.47 18.41 14.19
N GLU A 658 8.90 19.43 14.93
CA GLU A 658 10.26 20.00 14.82
C GLU A 658 11.32 19.00 15.26
N ALA A 659 11.07 18.29 16.35
CA ALA A 659 11.96 17.27 16.86
C ALA A 659 12.22 16.15 15.84
N SER A 660 11.29 15.92 14.91
CA SER A 660 11.37 14.91 13.84
C SER A 660 11.66 15.47 12.44
N SER A 661 11.92 16.77 12.33
CA SER A 661 12.18 17.44 11.05
C SER A 661 13.66 17.37 10.69
N ASN A 662 13.97 16.80 9.52
CA ASN A 662 15.33 16.83 8.99
C ASN A 662 15.77 18.24 8.62
N VAL A 663 14.82 19.12 8.28
CA VAL A 663 15.08 20.55 8.00
C VAL A 663 15.63 21.22 9.26
N VAL A 664 14.91 21.11 10.38
CA VAL A 664 15.31 21.71 11.67
C VAL A 664 16.64 21.13 12.17
N ASN A 665 16.86 19.84 11.94
CA ASN A 665 18.04 19.13 12.43
C ASN A 665 19.17 19.04 11.39
N ALA A 666 19.11 19.77 10.27
CA ALA A 666 20.09 19.68 9.18
C ALA A 666 21.54 19.99 9.64
N HIS A 667 21.70 20.87 10.63
CA HIS A 667 22.99 21.19 11.25
C HIS A 667 23.70 19.98 11.90
N LEU A 668 22.96 18.92 12.23
CA LEU A 668 23.50 17.68 12.80
C LEU A 668 24.11 16.74 11.76
N LEU A 669 23.97 17.03 10.45
CA LEU A 669 24.45 16.13 9.40
C LEU A 669 25.93 15.76 9.59
N GLN A 670 26.19 14.45 9.57
CA GLN A 670 27.49 13.83 9.45
C GLN A 670 27.43 12.73 8.37
N GLY A 671 28.58 12.27 7.89
CA GLY A 671 28.65 11.27 6.81
C GLY A 671 28.44 11.87 5.43
N GLN A 672 28.08 11.03 4.46
CA GLN A 672 27.93 11.40 3.04
C GLN A 672 26.46 11.32 2.64
N LEU A 673 25.87 12.41 2.18
CA LEU A 673 24.46 12.50 1.81
C LEU A 673 24.29 12.78 0.32
N MET A 674 23.41 12.01 -0.34
CA MET A 674 22.82 12.35 -1.62
C MET A 674 21.31 12.53 -1.49
N LEU A 675 20.80 13.63 -2.04
CA LEU A 675 19.38 13.93 -2.15
C LEU A 675 18.94 13.79 -3.62
N ILE A 676 17.89 13.01 -3.86
CA ILE A 676 17.25 12.86 -5.18
C ILE A 676 15.84 13.43 -5.10
N LEU A 677 15.44 14.23 -6.09
CA LEU A 677 14.14 14.88 -6.13
C LEU A 677 13.50 14.79 -7.53
N GLY A 678 12.24 14.36 -7.61
CA GLY A 678 11.40 14.57 -8.80
C GLY A 678 10.81 15.97 -8.81
N GLU A 679 11.00 16.73 -9.88
CA GLU A 679 10.54 18.12 -10.00
C GLU A 679 9.01 18.27 -9.86
N LEU A 680 8.25 17.31 -10.39
CA LEU A 680 6.79 17.33 -10.46
C LEU A 680 6.12 16.39 -9.46
N ASP A 681 6.77 16.13 -8.32
CA ASP A 681 6.23 15.31 -7.25
C ASP A 681 4.99 15.97 -6.62
N ASN A 682 3.81 15.46 -6.93
CA ASN A 682 2.55 15.91 -6.35
C ASN A 682 2.11 15.07 -5.13
N ASN A 683 2.94 14.11 -4.70
CA ASN A 683 2.70 13.30 -3.51
C ASN A 683 3.47 13.84 -2.31
N VAL A 684 4.78 14.09 -2.46
CA VAL A 684 5.62 14.76 -1.47
C VAL A 684 6.06 16.08 -2.07
N ASP A 685 5.59 17.20 -1.49
CA ASP A 685 5.92 18.54 -1.97
C ASP A 685 7.44 18.70 -2.18
N PRO A 686 7.92 19.04 -3.39
CA PRO A 686 9.35 19.21 -3.68
C PRO A 686 10.04 20.22 -2.76
N SER A 687 9.29 21.18 -2.23
CA SER A 687 9.76 22.15 -1.24
C SER A 687 10.28 21.47 0.03
N SER A 688 9.79 20.27 0.37
CA SER A 688 10.28 19.47 1.50
C SER A 688 11.79 19.18 1.38
N THR A 689 12.25 18.74 0.21
CA THR A 689 13.68 18.52 -0.06
C THR A 689 14.43 19.84 -0.22
N LEU A 690 13.85 20.83 -0.90
CA LEU A 690 14.53 22.11 -1.12
C LEU A 690 14.74 22.91 0.18
N GLN A 691 13.86 22.77 1.17
CA GLN A 691 14.06 23.35 2.51
C GLN A 691 15.25 22.72 3.24
N VAL A 692 15.45 21.41 3.10
CA VAL A 692 16.67 20.76 3.62
C VAL A 692 17.91 21.29 2.92
N VAL A 693 17.89 21.36 1.58
CA VAL A 693 19.00 21.91 0.78
C VAL A 693 19.39 23.30 1.29
N ASN A 694 18.41 24.18 1.52
CA ASN A 694 18.64 25.51 2.08
C ASN A 694 19.31 25.47 3.46
N GLU A 695 18.81 24.65 4.39
CA GLU A 695 19.40 24.57 5.74
C GLU A 695 20.77 23.89 5.76
N LEU A 696 21.04 22.92 4.88
CA LEU A 696 22.37 22.33 4.73
C LEU A 696 23.39 23.38 4.25
N ILE A 697 23.05 24.16 3.22
CA ILE A 697 23.90 25.26 2.73
C ILE A 697 24.17 26.27 3.84
N LYS A 698 23.12 26.70 4.55
CA LYS A 698 23.22 27.67 5.66
C LYS A 698 24.11 27.18 6.81
N HIS A 699 24.25 25.87 6.99
CA HIS A 699 25.09 25.25 8.02
C HIS A 699 26.43 24.72 7.50
N ASP A 700 26.85 25.15 6.30
CA ASP A 700 28.10 24.76 5.64
C ASP A 700 28.27 23.22 5.58
N LYS A 701 27.18 22.51 5.25
CA LYS A 701 27.16 21.06 5.10
C LYS A 701 27.31 20.68 3.63
N GLU A 702 28.18 19.69 3.38
CA GLU A 702 28.40 19.12 2.05
C GLU A 702 27.39 18.00 1.74
N PHE A 703 26.88 17.95 0.51
CA PHE A 703 25.96 16.92 0.01
C PHE A 703 25.94 16.90 -1.52
N GLU A 704 25.51 15.77 -2.10
CA GLU A 704 25.14 15.69 -3.53
C GLU A 704 23.64 15.91 -3.70
N PHE A 705 23.26 16.64 -4.76
CA PHE A 705 21.85 16.87 -5.10
C PHE A 705 21.58 16.54 -6.56
N VAL A 706 20.56 15.71 -6.79
CA VAL A 706 20.10 15.30 -8.12
C VAL A 706 18.62 15.61 -8.24
N MET A 707 18.28 16.68 -8.97
CA MET A 707 16.91 16.97 -9.38
C MET A 707 16.65 16.34 -10.74
N LEU A 708 15.50 15.67 -10.89
CA LEU A 708 15.07 14.99 -12.10
C LEU A 708 13.90 15.78 -12.72
N PRO A 709 14.13 16.50 -13.85
CA PRO A 709 13.08 17.27 -14.52
C PRO A 709 11.93 16.39 -15.00
N ASN A 710 10.71 16.91 -14.92
CA ASN A 710 9.45 16.24 -15.29
C ASN A 710 9.10 14.94 -14.53
N GLU A 711 10.01 14.39 -13.73
CA GLU A 711 9.73 13.22 -12.90
C GLU A 711 8.81 13.59 -11.75
N ARG A 712 7.86 12.70 -11.43
CA ARG A 712 6.99 12.82 -10.26
C ARG A 712 7.61 12.09 -9.06
N HIS A 713 6.78 11.57 -8.16
CA HIS A 713 7.26 10.79 -7.02
C HIS A 713 8.07 9.57 -7.49
N THR A 714 9.38 9.57 -7.21
CA THR A 714 10.31 8.60 -7.79
C THR A 714 11.41 8.18 -6.81
N ILE A 715 11.90 6.95 -6.96
CA ILE A 715 13.10 6.46 -6.27
C ILE A 715 14.39 6.92 -6.97
N GLY A 716 14.29 7.56 -8.14
CA GLY A 716 15.41 8.13 -8.90
C GLY A 716 15.42 7.78 -10.40
N GLY A 717 14.53 6.90 -10.87
CA GLY A 717 14.54 6.43 -12.25
C GLY A 717 15.89 5.82 -12.67
N LYS A 718 16.13 5.67 -13.98
CA LYS A 718 17.39 5.07 -14.48
C LYS A 718 18.62 5.91 -14.12
N TYR A 719 18.54 7.24 -14.24
CA TYR A 719 19.66 8.13 -13.99
C TYR A 719 20.01 8.21 -12.50
N GLY A 720 19.02 8.42 -11.64
CA GLY A 720 19.21 8.48 -10.18
C GLY A 720 19.64 7.13 -9.60
N GLU A 721 19.19 6.02 -10.17
CA GLU A 721 19.68 4.68 -9.79
C GLU A 721 21.19 4.53 -10.01
N ARG A 722 21.68 4.95 -11.19
CA ARG A 722 23.12 4.96 -11.48
C ARG A 722 23.87 5.85 -10.49
N LYS A 723 23.39 7.08 -10.26
CA LYS A 723 23.99 8.01 -9.28
C LYS A 723 24.04 7.42 -7.87
N ARG A 724 22.98 6.73 -7.42
CA ARG A 724 22.96 6.05 -6.12
C ARG A 724 24.03 4.95 -6.03
N ARG A 725 24.16 4.11 -7.06
CA ARG A 725 25.17 3.04 -7.11
C ARG A 725 26.58 3.62 -7.08
N ASP A 726 26.84 4.64 -7.90
CA ASP A 726 28.11 5.36 -7.93
C ASP A 726 28.46 5.92 -6.56
N PHE A 727 27.49 6.58 -5.90
CA PHE A 727 27.68 7.16 -4.57
C PHE A 727 28.08 6.13 -3.52
N PHE A 728 27.41 4.97 -3.48
CA PHE A 728 27.79 3.89 -2.55
C PHE A 728 29.14 3.26 -2.90
N MET A 729 29.42 3.03 -4.18
CA MET A 729 30.72 2.49 -4.63
C MET A 729 31.87 3.42 -4.24
N GLN A 730 31.69 4.72 -4.40
CA GLN A 730 32.67 5.73 -4.01
C GLN A 730 32.86 5.79 -2.50
N HIS A 731 31.79 5.93 -1.72
CA HIS A 731 31.91 6.29 -0.31
C HIS A 731 32.01 5.10 0.66
N LEU A 732 31.54 3.91 0.28
CA LEU A 732 31.70 2.70 1.12
C LEU A 732 32.87 1.82 0.65
N LYS A 733 33.15 1.76 -0.65
CA LYS A 733 34.20 0.91 -1.22
C LYS A 733 35.44 1.67 -1.66
N GLY A 734 35.40 3.01 -1.74
CA GLY A 734 36.55 3.82 -2.18
C GLY A 734 36.87 3.65 -3.66
N VAL A 735 35.89 3.27 -4.48
CA VAL A 735 36.09 3.02 -5.91
C VAL A 735 35.95 4.32 -6.69
N THR A 736 36.90 4.57 -7.60
CA THR A 736 36.78 5.68 -8.56
C THR A 736 35.71 5.35 -9.62
N ILE A 737 34.74 6.24 -9.79
CA ILE A 737 33.58 6.02 -10.67
C ILE A 737 33.95 6.31 -12.14
N PRO A 738 33.39 5.56 -13.12
CA PRO A 738 33.65 5.81 -14.53
C PRO A 738 33.21 7.20 -14.98
N ASN A 739 33.93 7.78 -15.95
CA ASN A 739 33.47 8.98 -16.62
C ASN A 739 32.36 8.64 -17.62
N TRP A 740 31.11 8.65 -17.17
CA TRP A 740 29.93 8.33 -17.98
C TRP A 740 29.68 9.27 -19.18
N ASN A 741 30.46 10.35 -19.34
CA ASN A 741 30.39 11.23 -20.52
C ASN A 741 31.31 10.79 -21.67
N GLU A 742 32.25 9.88 -21.41
CA GLU A 742 33.15 9.34 -22.45
C GLU A 742 32.45 8.19 -23.20
N LYS A 743 32.48 8.24 -24.54
CA LYS A 743 31.75 7.33 -25.44
C LYS A 743 32.09 5.84 -25.28
N GLU A 744 33.19 5.51 -24.61
CA GLU A 744 33.64 4.15 -24.32
C GLU A 744 33.51 3.82 -22.82
N THR A 745 32.41 4.24 -22.18
CA THR A 745 32.02 3.65 -20.90
C THR A 745 31.13 2.41 -21.12
N PRO A 746 31.21 1.40 -20.23
CA PRO A 746 30.77 0.01 -20.43
C PRO A 746 29.33 -0.27 -20.86
#